data_AF-A0A2M7P633-F1
#
_entry.id   AF-A0A2M7P633-F1
#
_cell.length_a   1.000
_cell.length_b   1.000
_cell.length_c   1.000
_cell.angle_alpha   90.00
_cell.angle_beta   90.00
_cell.angle_gamma   90.00
#
_symmetry.space_group_name_H-M   'P 1'
#
loop_
_entity.id
_entity.type
_entity.pdbx_description
1 polymer ?
#
loop_
_entity_poly.entity_id
_entity_poly.type
_entity_poly.pdbx_seq_one_letter_code
_entity_poly.pdbx_strand_id
1 'polypeptide(L)'
;MLYIADLHTHSPFSRATSKAGTLAGLFAWARVKGINLVGTGDFTHPGWFSQLQEHLVEAEPGFYRLRDEAVPPAVAGVTPEAIPVRFVLTAEISSIYKKLGRVRKIHNLLFAPDFAAASRINARLAAIGNIESDGRPILGLDARDLLEIVLERAPGGFLVPAHIWTPWFSLFGSKSGFDRIEDCFGDLTEHIFALETGLSSDPAMNRLVSALDRFTLISNSDCHSPAKLGREANLLATGFDFVALREAMKNPAAGGFSGTLEFFPEEGKYHFDGHRKCNVCLEPHESRAISDRCPVCDRPLTIGVSHRVLELADRDQPVYPARGSAFRSLIPLPEVIGEIMGRGPATLGVMAQYAKVIQRFGSEFNLYLQAPVEEIKQFSSILGEAVLRVRAGRVSRHPGYDGEFGTITVFEEGELERLAGQKSLFASGPARKPKNNNPPAGPLPRTAAPSETMLPPAVGPNSAQEAAATSRAAHILVSAGPGTGKTYTLVARLARLLASGEARPERIAAITFTNRAAAEVRARLIKQAIPGADTVFVGTFHRFCLQWLRREAPHTTVIGDDQRQLLLKKLFPEHTRTEREQLAQAIIEHFHGLAVAPVAAAQEPDPEARRYLAELAAHGWLDIEAVIPLFVSRLRTEPDLLETVREHLEHLFVDEFQDMNQAQYQLVQLLGQGARLF
;
A
#
# COMPACT_ATOMS: atom_id res chain seq x y z
N MET A 1 -0.97 -29.57 -15.65
CA MET A 1 -1.06 -28.23 -16.27
C MET A 1 -0.05 -27.34 -15.58
N LEU A 2 0.70 -26.51 -16.32
CA LEU A 2 1.50 -25.45 -15.72
C LEU A 2 0.63 -24.21 -15.56
N TYR A 3 0.60 -23.63 -14.36
CA TYR A 3 -0.20 -22.44 -14.10
C TYR A 3 0.38 -21.58 -12.97
N ILE A 4 0.03 -20.30 -12.99
CA ILE A 4 0.47 -19.31 -12.00
C ILE A 4 -0.72 -18.99 -11.08
N ALA A 5 -0.46 -18.96 -9.77
CA ALA A 5 -1.48 -18.70 -8.77
C ALA A 5 -1.08 -17.59 -7.79
N ASP A 6 -1.98 -16.65 -7.56
CA ASP A 6 -1.86 -15.62 -6.51
C ASP A 6 -3.05 -15.76 -5.56
N LEU A 7 -2.82 -16.29 -4.37
CA LEU A 7 -3.86 -16.87 -3.51
C LEU A 7 -4.31 -15.95 -2.38
N HIS A 8 -3.64 -14.81 -2.22
CA HIS A 8 -3.92 -13.83 -1.17
C HIS A 8 -4.26 -12.49 -1.80
N THR A 9 -5.55 -12.16 -1.81
CA THR A 9 -6.07 -10.88 -2.29
C THR A 9 -7.10 -10.33 -1.30
N HIS A 10 -7.40 -9.04 -1.43
CA HIS A 10 -8.49 -8.41 -0.70
C HIS A 10 -9.50 -7.75 -1.62
N SER A 11 -10.76 -7.82 -1.20
CA SER A 11 -11.90 -7.22 -1.86
C SER A 11 -12.05 -5.74 -1.48
N PRO A 12 -12.95 -4.99 -2.16
CA PRO A 12 -13.30 -3.62 -1.78
C PRO A 12 -13.93 -3.47 -0.38
N PHE A 13 -14.24 -4.58 0.29
CA PHE A 13 -14.78 -4.59 1.66
C PHE A 13 -13.69 -4.58 2.73
N SER A 14 -12.43 -4.83 2.37
CA SER A 14 -11.28 -4.67 3.26
C SER A 14 -10.80 -3.22 3.33
N ARG A 15 -10.28 -2.80 4.49
CA ARG A 15 -9.67 -1.47 4.64
C ARG A 15 -8.49 -1.26 3.70
N ALA A 16 -8.30 0.00 3.28
CA ALA A 16 -7.18 0.44 2.45
C ALA A 16 -7.04 -0.31 1.10
N THR A 17 -8.13 -0.84 0.57
CA THR A 17 -8.18 -1.48 -0.74
C THR A 17 -8.81 -0.59 -1.80
N SER A 18 -8.48 -0.86 -3.06
CA SER A 18 -9.06 -0.17 -4.20
C SER A 18 -10.48 -0.64 -4.46
N LYS A 19 -11.39 0.29 -4.74
CA LYS A 19 -12.75 -0.02 -5.25
C LYS A 19 -12.73 -0.78 -6.57
N ALA A 20 -11.61 -0.75 -7.30
CA ALA A 20 -11.42 -1.55 -8.50
C ALA A 20 -11.18 -3.05 -8.20
N GLY A 21 -10.96 -3.44 -6.94
CA GLY A 21 -10.74 -4.80 -6.44
C GLY A 21 -11.89 -5.80 -6.64
N THR A 22 -12.84 -5.51 -7.53
CA THR A 22 -13.95 -6.40 -7.84
C THR A 22 -13.45 -7.68 -8.54
N LEU A 23 -14.29 -8.71 -8.62
CA LEU A 23 -13.95 -9.96 -9.33
C LEU A 23 -13.61 -9.69 -10.80
N ALA A 24 -14.32 -8.77 -11.47
CA ALA A 24 -14.03 -8.34 -12.83
C ALA A 24 -12.67 -7.61 -12.92
N GLY A 25 -12.34 -6.75 -11.95
CA GLY A 25 -11.05 -6.08 -11.89
C GLY A 25 -9.88 -7.06 -11.72
N LEU A 26 -10.02 -8.01 -10.79
CA LEU A 26 -9.04 -9.08 -10.58
C LEU A 26 -8.89 -9.95 -11.83
N PHE A 27 -10.00 -10.36 -12.45
CA PHE A 27 -9.99 -11.13 -13.69
C PHE A 27 -9.28 -10.39 -14.84
N ALA A 28 -9.57 -9.11 -15.03
CA ALA A 28 -8.96 -8.30 -16.08
C ALA A 28 -7.44 -8.15 -15.90
N TRP A 29 -6.98 -7.96 -14.65
CA TRP A 29 -5.56 -7.86 -14.36
C TRP A 29 -4.85 -9.21 -14.35
N ALA A 30 -5.50 -10.29 -13.92
CA ALA A 30 -4.96 -11.65 -14.01
C ALA A 30 -4.57 -12.00 -15.46
N ARG A 31 -5.40 -11.62 -16.44
CA ARG A 31 -5.08 -11.80 -17.86
C ARG A 31 -3.86 -10.99 -18.32
N VAL A 32 -3.73 -9.74 -17.87
CA VAL A 32 -2.58 -8.89 -18.19
C VAL A 32 -1.30 -9.43 -17.56
N LYS A 33 -1.39 -9.94 -16.34
CA LYS A 33 -0.24 -10.50 -15.60
C LYS A 33 0.14 -11.90 -16.07
N GLY A 34 -0.81 -12.70 -16.54
CA GLY A 34 -0.61 -14.10 -16.91
C GLY A 34 -0.90 -15.07 -15.74
N ILE A 35 -1.87 -14.73 -14.89
CA ILE A 35 -2.23 -15.49 -13.70
C ILE A 35 -3.49 -16.31 -13.97
N ASN A 36 -3.41 -17.61 -13.69
CA ASN A 36 -4.49 -18.54 -13.97
C ASN A 36 -5.42 -18.74 -12.78
N LEU A 37 -4.91 -18.64 -11.56
CA LEU A 37 -5.68 -18.86 -10.34
C LEU A 37 -5.52 -17.68 -9.38
N VAL A 38 -6.63 -17.12 -8.94
CA VAL A 38 -6.67 -15.97 -8.03
C VAL A 38 -7.46 -16.35 -6.78
N GLY A 39 -6.90 -16.11 -5.60
CA GLY A 39 -7.68 -16.20 -4.36
C GLY A 39 -8.77 -15.14 -4.35
N THR A 40 -10.00 -15.49 -4.00
CA THR A 40 -11.11 -14.52 -3.98
C THR A 40 -10.90 -13.39 -2.96
N GLY A 41 -10.16 -13.67 -1.90
CA GLY A 41 -10.12 -12.82 -0.72
C GLY A 41 -11.46 -12.78 0.01
N ASP A 42 -11.40 -12.46 1.30
CA ASP A 42 -12.50 -11.96 2.11
C ASP A 42 -13.83 -12.75 2.05
N PHE A 43 -13.84 -14.06 1.75
CA PHE A 43 -15.10 -14.82 1.65
C PHE A 43 -15.91 -14.79 2.95
N THR A 44 -15.30 -14.39 4.08
CA THR A 44 -15.95 -14.26 5.38
C THR A 44 -16.83 -13.03 5.49
N HIS A 45 -16.60 -11.98 4.70
CA HIS A 45 -17.43 -10.79 4.74
C HIS A 45 -18.78 -11.05 4.04
N PRO A 46 -19.94 -10.94 4.72
CA PRO A 46 -21.23 -11.35 4.15
C PRO A 46 -21.60 -10.65 2.84
N GLY A 47 -21.32 -9.34 2.74
CA GLY A 47 -21.56 -8.56 1.52
C GLY A 47 -20.69 -8.99 0.34
N TRP A 48 -19.46 -9.45 0.60
CA TRP A 48 -18.57 -9.93 -0.45
C TRP A 48 -18.93 -11.36 -0.83
N PHE A 49 -19.21 -12.20 0.16
CA PHE A 49 -19.67 -13.57 -0.03
C PHE A 49 -20.91 -13.67 -0.91
N SER A 50 -21.88 -12.77 -0.73
CA SER A 50 -23.04 -12.66 -1.62
C SER A 50 -22.64 -12.37 -3.07
N GLN A 51 -21.70 -11.44 -3.29
CA GLN A 51 -21.19 -11.13 -4.63
C GLN A 51 -20.41 -12.30 -5.24
N LEU A 52 -19.65 -13.04 -4.43
CA LEU A 52 -18.98 -14.27 -4.88
C LEU A 52 -20.01 -15.28 -5.38
N GLN A 53 -21.08 -15.55 -4.62
CA GLN A 53 -22.13 -16.49 -5.03
C GLN A 53 -22.92 -16.04 -6.27
N GLU A 54 -23.17 -14.73 -6.36
CA GLU A 54 -23.88 -14.12 -7.48
C GLU A 54 -23.06 -14.18 -8.77
N HIS A 55 -21.77 -13.87 -8.72
CA HIS A 55 -20.96 -13.68 -9.93
C HIS A 55 -20.08 -14.86 -10.30
N LEU A 56 -19.88 -15.83 -9.41
CA LEU A 56 -19.08 -17.01 -9.68
C LEU A 56 -19.93 -18.25 -9.98
N VAL A 57 -19.41 -19.10 -10.86
CA VAL A 57 -19.92 -20.43 -11.15
C VAL A 57 -18.77 -21.41 -11.17
N GLU A 58 -18.98 -22.62 -10.63
CA GLU A 58 -17.95 -23.66 -10.61
C GLU A 58 -17.56 -24.04 -12.04
N ALA A 59 -16.25 -24.17 -12.28
CA ALA A 59 -15.67 -24.52 -13.57
C ALA A 59 -14.87 -25.82 -13.49
N GLU A 60 -14.14 -26.00 -12.39
CA GLU A 60 -13.44 -27.22 -12.00
C GLU A 60 -13.71 -27.47 -10.51
N PRO A 61 -13.54 -28.69 -9.97
CA PRO A 61 -13.84 -28.97 -8.56
C PRO A 61 -13.17 -27.99 -7.59
N GLY A 62 -13.98 -27.14 -6.94
CA GLY A 62 -13.54 -26.09 -6.02
C GLY A 62 -12.87 -24.86 -6.65
N PHE A 63 -12.82 -24.78 -7.99
CA PHE A 63 -12.38 -23.60 -8.73
C PHE A 63 -13.55 -22.99 -9.53
N TYR A 64 -13.59 -21.67 -9.52
CA TYR A 64 -14.72 -20.91 -10.04
C TYR A 64 -14.30 -19.98 -11.15
N ARG A 65 -15.20 -19.72 -12.10
CA ARG A 65 -15.04 -18.67 -13.11
C ARG A 65 -16.13 -17.62 -12.95
N LEU A 66 -15.93 -16.47 -13.59
CA LEU A 66 -17.00 -15.48 -13.71
C LEU A 66 -18.16 -16.07 -14.52
N ARG A 67 -19.39 -15.77 -14.11
CA ARG A 67 -20.58 -16.06 -14.92
C ARG A 67 -20.52 -15.32 -16.26
N ASP A 68 -20.10 -14.06 -16.22
CA ASP A 68 -19.84 -13.23 -17.38
C ASP A 68 -18.35 -12.89 -17.50
N GLU A 69 -17.68 -13.48 -18.50
CA GLU A 69 -16.28 -13.24 -18.80
C GLU A 69 -16.07 -12.13 -19.86
N ALA A 70 -17.14 -11.44 -20.29
CA ALA A 70 -17.08 -10.29 -21.20
C ALA A 70 -16.54 -9.02 -20.51
N VAL A 71 -15.39 -9.16 -19.85
CA VAL A 71 -14.72 -8.11 -19.11
C VAL A 71 -13.67 -7.44 -20.02
N PRO A 72 -13.68 -6.10 -20.16
CA PRO A 72 -12.67 -5.41 -20.94
C PRO A 72 -11.27 -5.58 -20.35
N PRO A 73 -10.21 -5.45 -21.16
CA PRO A 73 -8.84 -5.56 -20.68
C PRO A 73 -8.53 -4.46 -19.65
N ALA A 74 -7.77 -4.81 -18.61
CA ALA A 74 -7.38 -3.86 -17.57
C ALA A 74 -6.48 -2.72 -18.08
N VAL A 75 -5.80 -2.94 -19.21
CA VAL A 75 -4.97 -1.94 -19.89
C VAL A 75 -5.58 -1.65 -21.26
N ALA A 76 -5.89 -0.38 -21.51
CA ALA A 76 -6.51 0.06 -22.75
C ALA A 76 -5.64 -0.27 -23.98
N GLY A 77 -6.28 -0.75 -25.05
CA GLY A 77 -5.62 -1.07 -26.31
C GLY A 77 -4.82 -2.37 -26.30
N VAL A 78 -4.95 -3.19 -25.26
CA VAL A 78 -4.33 -4.51 -25.16
C VAL A 78 -5.40 -5.58 -25.32
N THR A 79 -5.09 -6.62 -26.08
CA THR A 79 -5.83 -7.89 -26.08
C THR A 79 -4.93 -8.94 -25.43
N PRO A 80 -5.02 -9.15 -24.09
CA PRO A 80 -4.18 -10.12 -23.42
C PRO A 80 -4.46 -11.53 -23.92
N GLU A 81 -3.46 -12.39 -23.76
CA GLU A 81 -3.56 -13.82 -24.08
C GLU A 81 -4.81 -14.46 -23.45
N ALA A 82 -5.44 -15.36 -24.19
CA ALA A 82 -6.60 -16.10 -23.73
C ALA A 82 -6.15 -17.26 -22.82
N ILE A 83 -5.97 -16.96 -21.54
CA ILE A 83 -5.70 -17.96 -20.51
C ILE A 83 -6.97 -18.25 -19.70
N PRO A 84 -7.16 -19.48 -19.19
CA PRO A 84 -8.19 -19.72 -18.18
C PRO A 84 -7.81 -18.96 -16.91
N VAL A 85 -8.71 -18.10 -16.45
CA VAL A 85 -8.64 -17.45 -15.14
C VAL A 85 -9.72 -18.07 -14.26
N ARG A 86 -9.31 -18.53 -13.08
CA ARG A 86 -10.15 -19.12 -12.06
C ARG A 86 -9.96 -18.43 -10.73
N PHE A 87 -10.95 -18.62 -9.88
CA PHE A 87 -10.98 -18.17 -8.51
C PHE A 87 -11.04 -19.37 -7.57
N VAL A 88 -10.30 -19.29 -6.46
CA VAL A 88 -10.41 -20.23 -5.32
C VAL A 88 -10.83 -19.46 -4.09
N LEU A 89 -11.73 -20.03 -3.29
CA LEU A 89 -12.28 -19.36 -2.11
C LEU A 89 -11.21 -19.23 -1.03
N THR A 90 -10.72 -18.00 -0.84
CA THR A 90 -9.76 -17.64 0.20
C THR A 90 -10.24 -16.47 1.06
N ALA A 91 -9.82 -16.43 2.32
CA ALA A 91 -10.07 -15.31 3.23
C ALA A 91 -8.91 -15.17 4.23
N GLU A 92 -8.58 -13.95 4.60
CA GLU A 92 -7.60 -13.70 5.67
C GLU A 92 -8.34 -13.33 6.96
N ILE A 93 -7.90 -13.87 8.10
CA ILE A 93 -8.40 -13.51 9.43
C ILE A 93 -7.28 -12.89 10.26
N SER A 94 -7.55 -11.73 10.85
CA SER A 94 -6.67 -11.12 11.85
C SER A 94 -7.01 -11.62 13.25
N SER A 95 -6.21 -12.57 13.76
CA SER A 95 -6.35 -13.13 15.10
C SER A 95 -5.59 -12.28 16.12
N ILE A 96 -6.30 -11.66 17.08
CA ILE A 96 -5.70 -10.86 18.16
C ILE A 96 -6.11 -11.42 19.53
N TYR A 97 -5.15 -12.01 20.25
CA TYR A 97 -5.43 -12.77 21.48
C TYR A 97 -4.23 -12.77 22.43
N LYS A 98 -4.39 -13.21 23.67
CA LYS A 98 -3.27 -13.37 24.62
C LYS A 98 -2.82 -14.82 24.65
N LYS A 99 -1.52 -15.07 24.47
CA LYS A 99 -0.91 -16.41 24.59
C LYS A 99 0.55 -16.28 25.04
N LEU A 100 0.97 -17.14 25.97
CA LEU A 100 2.29 -17.10 26.60
C LEU A 100 2.64 -15.71 27.17
N GLY A 101 1.70 -15.09 27.90
CA GLY A 101 1.90 -13.81 28.58
C GLY A 101 1.98 -12.57 27.67
N ARG A 102 1.83 -12.71 26.35
CA ARG A 102 1.91 -11.60 25.38
C ARG A 102 0.63 -11.49 24.55
N VAL A 103 0.31 -10.29 24.09
CA VAL A 103 -0.71 -10.09 23.05
C VAL A 103 -0.09 -10.49 21.70
N ARG A 104 -0.73 -11.45 21.04
CA ARG A 104 -0.39 -11.98 19.73
C ARG A 104 -1.31 -11.34 18.70
N LYS A 105 -0.75 -11.03 17.54
CA LYS A 105 -1.47 -10.54 16.37
C LYS A 105 -0.95 -11.36 15.21
N ILE A 106 -1.78 -12.22 14.65
CA ILE A 106 -1.40 -13.21 13.64
C ILE A 106 -2.46 -13.20 12.56
N HIS A 107 -2.03 -13.04 11.32
CA HIS A 107 -2.88 -13.24 10.17
C HIS A 107 -2.77 -14.66 9.65
N ASN A 108 -3.92 -15.22 9.25
CA ASN A 108 -4.01 -16.57 8.70
C ASN A 108 -4.92 -16.57 7.47
N LEU A 109 -4.43 -17.17 6.39
CA LEU A 109 -5.17 -17.39 5.16
C LEU A 109 -5.94 -18.72 5.24
N LEU A 110 -7.24 -18.66 4.99
CA LEU A 110 -8.14 -19.81 5.00
C LEU A 110 -8.44 -20.21 3.56
N PHE A 111 -8.52 -21.52 3.32
CA PHE A 111 -8.90 -22.09 2.02
C PHE A 111 -10.13 -22.97 2.20
N ALA A 112 -11.20 -22.64 1.48
CA ALA A 112 -12.43 -23.42 1.48
C ALA A 112 -12.60 -24.18 0.15
N PRO A 113 -12.92 -25.49 0.17
CA PRO A 113 -13.09 -26.27 -1.04
C PRO A 113 -14.33 -25.87 -1.84
N ASP A 114 -15.36 -25.36 -1.18
CA ASP A 114 -16.61 -24.97 -1.80
C ASP A 114 -17.37 -23.90 -0.97
N PHE A 115 -18.42 -23.33 -1.57
CA PHE A 115 -19.26 -22.34 -0.92
C PHE A 115 -19.99 -22.88 0.33
N ALA A 116 -20.29 -24.17 0.40
CA ALA A 116 -20.95 -24.75 1.57
C ALA A 116 -19.99 -24.81 2.77
N ALA A 117 -18.73 -25.15 2.53
CA ALA A 117 -17.64 -25.11 3.51
C ALA A 117 -17.36 -23.68 3.97
N ALA A 118 -17.24 -22.73 3.04
CA ALA A 118 -17.09 -21.31 3.37
C ALA A 118 -18.26 -20.79 4.22
N SER A 119 -19.50 -21.15 3.87
CA SER A 119 -20.70 -20.78 4.65
C SER A 119 -20.67 -21.33 6.09
N ARG A 120 -20.25 -22.59 6.29
CA ARG A 120 -20.10 -23.17 7.64
C ARG A 120 -19.00 -22.47 8.45
N ILE A 121 -17.90 -22.06 7.82
CA ILE A 121 -16.85 -21.24 8.47
C ILE A 121 -17.44 -19.88 8.87
N ASN A 122 -18.11 -19.19 7.95
CA ASN A 122 -18.69 -17.86 8.20
C ASN A 122 -19.69 -17.90 9.36
N ALA A 123 -20.58 -18.89 9.38
CA ALA A 123 -21.55 -19.05 10.47
C ALA A 123 -20.87 -19.24 11.83
N ARG A 124 -19.76 -20.00 11.88
CA ARG A 124 -18.99 -20.21 13.12
C ARG A 124 -18.24 -18.95 13.55
N LEU A 125 -17.62 -18.23 12.62
CA LEU A 125 -16.87 -16.99 12.92
C LEU A 125 -17.80 -15.84 13.31
N ALA A 126 -18.97 -15.70 12.68
CA ALA A 126 -19.99 -14.71 13.04
C ALA A 126 -20.48 -14.89 14.49
N ALA A 127 -20.52 -16.13 14.97
CA ALA A 127 -20.89 -16.42 16.37
C ALA A 127 -19.79 -16.06 17.38
N ILE A 128 -18.56 -15.79 16.92
CA ILE A 128 -17.39 -15.45 17.76
C ILE A 128 -17.16 -13.93 17.75
N GLY A 129 -17.33 -13.27 16.61
CA GLY A 129 -17.11 -11.82 16.51
C GLY A 129 -17.63 -11.22 15.20
N ASN A 130 -17.38 -9.93 15.03
CA ASN A 130 -17.89 -9.17 13.90
C ASN A 130 -17.11 -9.48 12.61
N ILE A 131 -17.78 -10.13 11.65
CA ILE A 131 -17.24 -10.42 10.32
C ILE A 131 -17.74 -9.46 9.22
N GLU A 132 -18.55 -8.47 9.58
CA GLU A 132 -19.20 -7.52 8.67
C GLU A 132 -18.48 -6.17 8.53
N SER A 133 -17.60 -5.83 9.49
CA SER A 133 -16.98 -4.50 9.51
C SER A 133 -15.79 -4.32 8.57
N ASP A 134 -15.18 -5.43 8.11
CA ASP A 134 -13.98 -5.45 7.30
C ASP A 134 -13.90 -6.78 6.53
N GLY A 135 -13.40 -6.75 5.29
CA GLY A 135 -13.11 -7.94 4.50
C GLY A 135 -12.13 -8.91 5.19
N ARG A 136 -11.18 -8.37 5.95
CA ARG A 136 -10.36 -9.09 6.92
C ARG A 136 -10.85 -8.81 8.33
N PRO A 137 -11.74 -9.66 8.87
CA PRO A 137 -12.25 -9.43 10.21
C PRO A 137 -11.16 -9.63 11.26
N ILE A 138 -11.19 -8.77 12.27
CA ILE A 138 -10.33 -8.84 13.44
C ILE A 138 -11.09 -9.57 14.53
N LEU A 139 -10.61 -10.74 14.94
CA LEU A 139 -11.27 -11.60 15.91
C LEU A 139 -10.39 -11.83 17.14
N GLY A 140 -11.02 -11.82 18.31
CA GLY A 140 -10.43 -12.20 19.59
C GLY A 140 -10.20 -13.71 19.73
N LEU A 141 -9.67 -14.35 18.70
CA LEU A 141 -9.63 -15.80 18.52
C LEU A 141 -8.17 -16.28 18.45
N ASP A 142 -7.84 -17.38 19.14
CA ASP A 142 -6.52 -18.02 19.02
C ASP A 142 -6.35 -18.64 17.61
N ALA A 143 -5.18 -18.48 17.00
CA ALA A 143 -4.88 -19.08 15.69
C ALA A 143 -5.02 -20.61 15.68
N ARG A 144 -4.73 -21.30 16.81
CA ARG A 144 -4.97 -22.73 16.97
C ARG A 144 -6.46 -23.07 16.87
N ASP A 145 -7.31 -22.28 17.53
CA ASP A 145 -8.76 -22.51 17.52
C ASP A 145 -9.39 -22.13 16.17
N LEU A 146 -8.83 -21.13 15.49
CA LEU A 146 -9.18 -20.83 14.10
C LEU A 146 -8.87 -22.02 13.18
N LEU A 147 -7.70 -22.65 13.33
CA LEU A 147 -7.34 -23.85 12.58
C LEU A 147 -8.31 -25.00 12.88
N GLU A 148 -8.66 -25.24 14.15
CA GLU A 148 -9.67 -26.24 14.54
C GLU A 148 -11.01 -26.00 13.85
N ILE A 149 -11.49 -24.75 13.83
CA ILE A 149 -12.73 -24.37 13.12
C ILE A 149 -12.64 -24.72 11.63
N VAL A 150 -11.53 -24.42 10.97
CA VAL A 150 -11.37 -24.76 9.54
C VAL A 150 -11.43 -26.28 9.34
N LEU A 151 -10.70 -27.04 10.15
CA LEU A 151 -10.65 -28.51 10.04
C LEU A 151 -12.02 -29.15 10.30
N GLU A 152 -12.81 -28.64 11.27
CA GLU A 152 -14.15 -29.14 11.55
C GLU A 152 -15.19 -28.73 10.50
N ARG A 153 -15.15 -27.47 10.05
CA ARG A 153 -16.23 -26.88 9.25
C ARG A 153 -16.00 -27.02 7.76
N ALA A 154 -14.77 -27.21 7.32
CA ALA A 154 -14.42 -27.41 5.92
C ALA A 154 -13.58 -28.68 5.75
N PRO A 155 -14.20 -29.87 5.68
CA PRO A 155 -13.48 -31.10 5.32
C PRO A 155 -12.72 -30.90 4.00
N GLY A 156 -11.40 -31.07 4.04
CA GLY A 156 -10.50 -30.80 2.91
C GLY A 156 -10.01 -29.35 2.81
N GLY A 157 -10.62 -28.41 3.53
CA GLY A 157 -10.09 -27.07 3.74
C GLY A 157 -8.81 -27.07 4.56
N PHE A 158 -8.09 -25.96 4.53
CA PHE A 158 -6.82 -25.81 5.23
C PHE A 158 -6.52 -24.33 5.53
N LEU A 159 -5.48 -24.12 6.34
CA LEU A 159 -5.04 -22.81 6.79
C LEU A 159 -3.54 -22.66 6.50
N VAL A 160 -3.14 -21.46 6.09
CA VAL A 160 -1.74 -21.06 5.90
C VAL A 160 -1.49 -19.79 6.70
N PRO A 161 -0.50 -19.76 7.62
CA PRO A 161 -0.04 -18.52 8.24
C PRO A 161 0.39 -17.51 7.17
N ALA A 162 -0.20 -16.31 7.20
CA ALA A 162 0.02 -15.28 6.19
C ALA A 162 1.32 -14.50 6.48
N HIS A 163 1.99 -14.07 5.41
CA HIS A 163 3.16 -13.18 5.38
C HIS A 163 4.03 -13.21 6.66
N ILE A 164 4.63 -14.37 6.96
CA ILE A 164 5.02 -14.77 8.32
C ILE A 164 6.09 -13.90 9.01
N TRP A 165 6.75 -12.99 8.30
CA TRP A 165 7.85 -12.17 8.82
C TRP A 165 7.55 -10.69 8.98
N THR A 166 6.39 -10.18 8.54
CA THR A 166 6.14 -8.74 8.70
C THR A 166 6.15 -8.38 10.20
N PRO A 167 6.70 -7.22 10.63
CA PRO A 167 7.00 -6.99 12.05
C PRO A 167 5.79 -7.11 12.99
N TRP A 168 4.61 -6.84 12.45
CA TRP A 168 3.31 -6.93 13.11
C TRP A 168 2.45 -7.98 12.41
N PHE A 169 1.39 -8.47 13.07
CA PHE A 169 0.36 -9.30 12.43
C PHE A 169 0.84 -10.60 11.77
N SER A 170 2.03 -11.09 12.14
CA SER A 170 2.66 -12.23 11.47
C SER A 170 3.21 -13.24 12.46
N LEU A 171 3.33 -14.49 12.01
CA LEU A 171 3.73 -15.63 12.85
C LEU A 171 5.08 -15.41 13.56
N PHE A 172 6.11 -14.92 12.87
CA PHE A 172 7.46 -14.69 13.39
C PHE A 172 7.83 -13.21 13.53
N GLY A 173 6.85 -12.31 13.36
CA GLY A 173 7.07 -10.86 13.42
C GLY A 173 7.67 -10.41 14.76
N SER A 174 8.65 -9.51 14.71
CA SER A 174 9.46 -9.10 15.88
C SER A 174 8.66 -8.42 17.01
N LYS A 175 7.45 -7.92 16.74
CA LYS A 175 6.64 -7.20 17.75
C LYS A 175 5.61 -8.08 18.45
N SER A 176 4.90 -8.92 17.69
CA SER A 176 3.77 -9.72 18.20
C SER A 176 3.85 -11.22 17.90
N GLY A 177 4.82 -11.66 17.10
CA GLY A 177 4.99 -13.05 16.67
C GLY A 177 5.64 -13.97 17.72
N PHE A 178 5.66 -15.25 17.40
CA PHE A 178 6.27 -16.34 18.15
C PHE A 178 7.71 -16.60 17.66
N ASP A 179 8.46 -17.41 18.42
CA ASP A 179 9.77 -17.92 18.00
C ASP A 179 9.65 -19.33 17.40
N ARG A 180 8.55 -20.04 17.72
CA ARG A 180 8.26 -21.41 17.27
C ARG A 180 6.83 -21.50 16.78
N ILE A 181 6.61 -22.26 15.71
CA ILE A 181 5.26 -22.48 15.18
C ILE A 181 4.40 -23.31 16.13
N GLU A 182 5.01 -24.23 16.89
CA GLU A 182 4.32 -25.04 17.90
C GLU A 182 3.70 -24.18 19.01
N ASP A 183 4.30 -23.04 19.34
CA ASP A 183 3.74 -22.12 20.34
C ASP A 183 2.47 -21.42 19.85
N CYS A 184 2.31 -21.31 18.52
CA CYS A 184 1.13 -20.73 17.89
C CYS A 184 0.01 -21.75 17.78
N PHE A 185 0.28 -22.90 17.14
CA PHE A 185 -0.75 -23.89 16.77
C PHE A 185 -0.85 -25.11 17.70
N GLY A 186 0.07 -25.27 18.65
CA GLY A 186 0.00 -26.31 19.67
C GLY A 186 -0.12 -27.72 19.10
N ASP A 187 -1.10 -28.45 19.61
CA ASP A 187 -1.46 -29.82 19.20
C ASP A 187 -1.83 -29.94 17.71
N LEU A 188 -2.29 -28.86 17.08
CA LEU A 188 -2.71 -28.87 15.68
C LEU A 188 -1.60 -28.48 14.69
N THR A 189 -0.36 -28.29 15.15
CA THR A 189 0.76 -27.85 14.30
C THR A 189 1.00 -28.77 13.11
N GLU A 190 0.76 -30.07 13.23
CA GLU A 190 0.94 -31.04 12.14
C GLU A 190 0.00 -30.83 10.94
N HIS A 191 -1.07 -30.07 11.13
CA HIS A 191 -2.00 -29.72 10.05
C HIS A 191 -1.55 -28.53 9.21
N ILE A 192 -0.53 -27.78 9.66
CA ILE A 192 0.11 -26.74 8.87
C ILE A 192 1.18 -27.40 7.99
N PHE A 193 1.07 -27.21 6.68
CA PHE A 193 2.01 -27.78 5.71
C PHE A 193 2.59 -26.73 4.74
N ALA A 194 2.07 -25.51 4.78
CA ALA A 194 2.57 -24.38 4.00
C ALA A 194 2.62 -23.10 4.83
N LEU A 195 3.50 -22.19 4.45
CA LEU A 195 3.67 -20.87 5.06
C LEU A 195 3.79 -19.82 3.95
N GLU A 196 3.15 -18.66 4.11
CA GLU A 196 3.30 -17.56 3.16
C GLU A 196 4.50 -16.68 3.56
N THR A 197 5.46 -16.50 2.63
CA THR A 197 6.65 -15.67 2.85
C THR A 197 6.28 -14.20 3.07
N GLY A 198 5.49 -13.66 2.14
CA GLY A 198 5.08 -12.26 2.06
C GLY A 198 6.23 -11.30 1.72
N LEU A 199 5.86 -10.08 1.34
CA LEU A 199 6.74 -9.03 0.76
C LEU A 199 7.99 -8.62 1.58
N SER A 200 8.13 -9.11 2.81
CA SER A 200 9.24 -8.76 3.70
C SER A 200 10.30 -9.86 3.82
N SER A 201 10.07 -11.02 3.20
CA SER A 201 11.03 -12.12 3.19
C SER A 201 10.94 -12.90 1.88
N ASP A 202 12.02 -13.59 1.54
CA ASP A 202 12.03 -14.53 0.42
C ASP A 202 12.34 -15.95 0.92
N PRO A 203 12.28 -16.97 0.04
CA PRO A 203 12.65 -18.32 0.42
C PRO A 203 14.10 -18.44 0.92
N ALA A 204 15.05 -17.64 0.43
CA ALA A 204 16.42 -17.69 0.92
C ALA A 204 16.51 -17.31 2.41
N MET A 205 15.85 -16.23 2.81
CA MET A 205 15.77 -15.81 4.22
C MET A 205 15.13 -16.91 5.08
N ASN A 206 14.03 -17.51 4.62
CA ASN A 206 13.31 -18.56 5.35
C ASN A 206 14.14 -19.84 5.52
N ARG A 207 14.97 -20.20 4.54
CA ARG A 207 15.78 -21.43 4.56
C ARG A 207 17.03 -21.35 5.44
N LEU A 208 17.26 -20.21 6.10
CA LEU A 208 18.21 -20.08 7.21
C LEU A 208 17.69 -20.69 8.53
N VAL A 209 16.39 -21.02 8.60
CA VAL A 209 15.75 -21.58 9.80
C VAL A 209 15.33 -23.03 9.52
N SER A 210 16.06 -24.01 10.06
CA SER A 210 15.84 -25.43 9.78
C SER A 210 14.43 -25.93 10.12
N ALA A 211 13.82 -25.37 11.16
CA ALA A 211 12.45 -25.70 11.56
C ALA A 211 11.41 -25.41 10.44
N LEU A 212 11.75 -24.56 9.47
CA LEU A 212 10.86 -24.22 8.35
C LEU A 212 11.01 -25.17 7.15
N ASP A 213 12.02 -26.04 7.13
CA ASP A 213 12.32 -26.95 6.00
C ASP A 213 11.17 -27.86 5.61
N ARG A 214 10.36 -28.27 6.59
CA ARG A 214 9.22 -29.17 6.38
C ARG A 214 8.02 -28.52 5.70
N PHE A 215 7.98 -27.19 5.59
CA PHE A 215 6.85 -26.47 5.02
C PHE A 215 7.13 -26.07 3.57
N THR A 216 6.08 -26.15 2.75
CA THR A 216 6.05 -25.49 1.45
C THR A 216 5.96 -23.99 1.66
N LEU A 217 6.90 -23.25 1.08
CA LEU A 217 6.84 -21.80 1.08
C LEU A 217 5.99 -21.36 -0.12
N ILE A 218 4.88 -20.70 0.16
CA ILE A 218 4.05 -20.05 -0.85
C ILE A 218 4.30 -18.55 -0.82
N SER A 219 4.04 -17.88 -1.93
CA SER A 219 4.26 -16.44 -2.07
C SER A 219 3.06 -15.84 -2.79
N ASN A 220 2.44 -14.82 -2.20
CA ASN A 220 1.20 -14.22 -2.68
C ASN A 220 1.25 -12.72 -2.50
N SER A 221 0.53 -12.02 -3.36
CA SER A 221 0.67 -10.57 -3.41
C SER A 221 0.09 -9.84 -2.21
N ASP A 222 -0.84 -10.39 -1.42
CA ASP A 222 -1.64 -9.58 -0.47
C ASP A 222 -2.27 -8.38 -1.22
N CYS A 223 -2.97 -8.69 -2.31
CA CYS A 223 -3.40 -7.71 -3.30
C CYS A 223 -4.45 -6.74 -2.75
N HIS A 224 -4.06 -5.48 -2.51
CA HIS A 224 -4.99 -4.40 -2.15
C HIS A 224 -5.48 -3.57 -3.35
N SER A 225 -4.93 -3.81 -4.54
CA SER A 225 -5.36 -3.15 -5.79
C SER A 225 -5.05 -4.06 -6.97
N PRO A 226 -6.00 -4.32 -7.89
CA PRO A 226 -5.81 -5.28 -8.98
C PRO A 226 -4.53 -5.12 -9.81
N ALA A 227 -4.04 -3.90 -9.99
CA ALA A 227 -2.79 -3.63 -10.72
C ALA A 227 -1.53 -4.21 -10.05
N LYS A 228 -1.62 -4.48 -8.74
CA LYS A 228 -0.55 -5.07 -7.92
C LYS A 228 -0.65 -6.59 -7.78
N LEU A 229 -1.66 -7.21 -8.40
CA LEU A 229 -1.76 -8.67 -8.49
C LEU A 229 -0.48 -9.25 -9.09
N GLY A 230 0.00 -10.37 -8.54
CA GLY A 230 1.21 -11.03 -9.01
C GLY A 230 2.53 -10.27 -8.74
N ARG A 231 2.58 -9.33 -7.78
CA ARG A 231 3.89 -8.91 -7.24
C ARG A 231 4.61 -10.06 -6.53
N GLU A 232 3.83 -11.03 -6.05
CA GLU A 232 4.24 -12.34 -5.57
C GLU A 232 3.25 -13.37 -6.10
N ALA A 233 3.71 -14.57 -6.43
CA ALA A 233 2.86 -15.64 -6.97
C ALA A 233 3.52 -17.03 -6.84
N ASN A 234 2.76 -18.07 -7.13
CA ASN A 234 3.16 -19.47 -7.06
C ASN A 234 3.16 -20.10 -8.44
N LEU A 235 4.13 -20.98 -8.70
CA LEU A 235 4.26 -21.77 -9.93
C LEU A 235 3.84 -23.21 -9.66
N LEU A 236 2.78 -23.67 -10.32
CA LEU A 236 2.24 -25.02 -10.14
C LEU A 236 2.26 -25.83 -11.43
N ALA A 237 2.43 -27.14 -11.28
CA ALA A 237 2.53 -28.16 -12.32
C ALA A 237 1.63 -29.35 -11.97
N THR A 238 0.35 -29.11 -11.68
CA THR A 238 -0.59 -30.09 -11.09
C THR A 238 -1.83 -30.30 -11.97
N GLY A 239 -2.80 -31.07 -11.48
CA GLY A 239 -4.21 -30.91 -11.89
C GLY A 239 -4.72 -29.49 -11.59
N PHE A 240 -5.80 -29.06 -12.23
CA PHE A 240 -6.32 -27.70 -12.12
C PHE A 240 -7.63 -27.68 -11.35
N ASP A 241 -7.54 -28.08 -10.08
CA ASP A 241 -8.65 -28.16 -9.12
C ASP A 241 -8.13 -27.96 -7.68
N PHE A 242 -9.05 -27.78 -6.73
CA PHE A 242 -8.71 -27.49 -5.33
C PHE A 242 -7.92 -28.62 -4.66
N VAL A 243 -8.23 -29.88 -4.97
CA VAL A 243 -7.57 -31.04 -4.34
C VAL A 243 -6.12 -31.11 -4.80
N ALA A 244 -5.87 -30.96 -6.10
CA ALA A 244 -4.53 -30.95 -6.67
C ALA A 244 -3.68 -29.78 -6.13
N LEU A 245 -4.27 -28.59 -5.95
CA LEU A 245 -3.63 -27.44 -5.32
C LEU A 245 -3.17 -27.77 -3.89
N ARG A 246 -4.09 -28.29 -3.08
CA ARG A 246 -3.82 -28.67 -1.68
C ARG A 246 -2.74 -29.73 -1.57
N GLU A 247 -2.83 -30.80 -2.37
CA GLU A 247 -1.85 -31.88 -2.33
C GLU A 247 -0.45 -31.42 -2.74
N ALA A 248 -0.35 -30.51 -3.72
CA ALA A 248 0.93 -29.93 -4.11
C ALA A 248 1.59 -29.09 -3.01
N MET A 249 0.79 -28.34 -2.24
CA MET A 249 1.30 -27.61 -1.08
C MET A 249 1.63 -28.53 0.09
N LYS A 250 0.85 -29.59 0.30
CA LYS A 250 1.03 -30.52 1.41
C LYS A 250 2.23 -31.46 1.22
N ASN A 251 2.46 -31.90 -0.02
CA ASN A 251 3.51 -32.85 -0.36
C ASN A 251 4.31 -32.38 -1.59
N PRO A 252 5.16 -31.36 -1.45
CA PRO A 252 5.94 -30.83 -2.56
C PRO A 252 6.92 -31.87 -3.15
N ALA A 253 7.30 -32.89 -2.37
CA ALA A 253 8.17 -33.99 -2.82
C ALA A 253 7.50 -34.87 -3.89
N ALA A 254 6.17 -35.06 -3.81
CA ALA A 254 5.38 -35.75 -4.82
C ALA A 254 5.32 -34.99 -6.16
N GLY A 255 5.83 -33.75 -6.19
CA GLY A 255 5.82 -32.87 -7.35
C GLY A 255 4.62 -31.94 -7.35
N GLY A 256 4.48 -31.15 -8.41
CA GLY A 256 3.35 -30.25 -8.57
C GLY A 256 3.57 -28.83 -8.07
N PHE A 257 4.25 -28.60 -6.94
CA PHE A 257 4.68 -27.26 -6.56
C PHE A 257 6.07 -26.98 -7.15
N SER A 258 6.16 -26.07 -8.10
CA SER A 258 7.40 -25.82 -8.86
C SER A 258 8.27 -24.73 -8.23
N GLY A 259 7.67 -23.82 -7.46
CA GLY A 259 8.37 -22.69 -6.86
C GLY A 259 7.52 -21.44 -6.76
N THR A 260 8.15 -20.31 -6.50
CA THR A 260 7.51 -19.01 -6.32
C THR A 260 8.10 -17.91 -7.20
N LEU A 261 7.32 -16.88 -7.43
CA LEU A 261 7.75 -15.58 -7.95
C LEU A 261 7.70 -14.61 -6.77
N GLU A 262 8.83 -13.94 -6.50
CA GLU A 262 9.02 -13.16 -5.28
C GLU A 262 9.14 -11.67 -5.59
N PHE A 263 8.70 -10.86 -4.64
CA PHE A 263 9.12 -9.48 -4.53
C PHE A 263 10.53 -9.42 -3.92
N PHE A 264 11.26 -8.32 -4.14
CA PHE A 264 12.55 -8.13 -3.46
C PHE A 264 12.29 -7.61 -2.03
N PRO A 265 12.58 -8.40 -0.98
CA PRO A 265 12.30 -7.99 0.39
C PRO A 265 13.07 -6.73 0.80
N GLU A 266 14.19 -6.42 0.13
CA GLU A 266 14.98 -5.22 0.33
C GLU A 266 14.21 -3.93 0.04
N GLU A 267 13.17 -3.95 -0.80
CA GLU A 267 12.33 -2.77 -0.98
C GLU A 267 11.47 -2.48 0.26
N GLY A 268 11.28 -3.45 1.15
CA GLY A 268 10.50 -3.31 2.37
C GLY A 268 11.00 -2.19 3.28
N LYS A 269 10.07 -1.43 3.87
CA LYS A 269 10.37 -0.28 4.77
C LYS A 269 11.22 -0.58 6.00
N TYR A 270 11.26 -1.86 6.37
CA TYR A 270 11.87 -2.36 7.59
C TYR A 270 12.71 -3.59 7.27
N HIS A 271 13.40 -3.61 6.12
CA HIS A 271 14.20 -4.76 5.76
C HIS A 271 15.48 -4.84 6.60
N PHE A 272 16.29 -3.78 6.56
CA PHE A 272 17.51 -3.63 7.36
C PHE A 272 17.28 -2.84 8.65
N ASP A 273 18.25 -2.93 9.55
CA ASP A 273 18.25 -2.15 10.78
C ASP A 273 18.61 -0.70 10.45
N GLY A 274 17.99 0.25 11.14
CA GLY A 274 18.44 1.61 10.91
C GLY A 274 17.82 2.70 11.76
N HIS A 275 18.31 3.90 11.49
CA HIS A 275 17.87 5.13 12.13
C HIS A 275 17.88 6.24 11.08
N ARG A 276 16.70 6.47 10.48
CA ARG A 276 16.47 7.37 9.36
C ARG A 276 16.96 8.80 9.63
N LYS A 277 16.74 9.31 10.84
CA LYS A 277 17.17 10.66 11.22
C LYS A 277 18.69 10.86 11.15
N CYS A 278 19.47 9.79 11.24
CA CYS A 278 20.92 9.83 11.11
C CYS A 278 21.42 9.23 9.80
N ASN A 279 20.53 8.83 8.89
CA ASN A 279 20.85 8.15 7.64
C ASN A 279 21.73 6.89 7.86
N VAL A 280 21.43 6.13 8.91
CA VAL A 280 22.12 4.88 9.25
C VAL A 280 21.25 3.71 8.82
N CYS A 281 21.77 2.90 7.90
CA CYS A 281 21.20 1.63 7.44
C CYS A 281 22.29 0.58 7.58
N LEU A 282 22.02 -0.47 8.34
CA LEU A 282 23.00 -1.49 8.74
C LEU A 282 22.43 -2.87 8.50
N GLU A 283 23.28 -3.77 8.04
CA GLU A 283 23.00 -5.19 8.09
C GLU A 283 22.92 -5.67 9.55
N PRO A 284 22.18 -6.76 9.83
CA PRO A 284 21.99 -7.24 11.20
C PRO A 284 23.28 -7.60 11.94
N HIS A 285 24.34 -8.01 11.23
CA HIS A 285 25.61 -8.33 11.87
C HIS A 285 26.37 -7.06 12.31
N GLU A 286 26.22 -5.97 11.55
CA GLU A 286 26.83 -4.66 11.85
C GLU A 286 26.14 -4.00 13.04
N SER A 287 24.80 -4.01 13.08
CA SER A 287 24.01 -3.48 14.19
C SER A 287 24.28 -4.23 15.50
N ARG A 288 24.35 -5.57 15.47
CA ARG A 288 24.71 -6.39 16.64
C ARG A 288 26.08 -6.05 17.18
N ALA A 289 27.06 -5.81 16.31
CA ALA A 289 28.42 -5.44 16.73
C ALA A 289 28.47 -4.11 17.51
N ILE A 290 27.48 -3.24 17.32
CA ILE A 290 27.33 -1.96 18.03
C ILE A 290 26.16 -1.97 19.04
N SER A 291 25.75 -3.16 19.49
CA SER A 291 24.68 -3.34 20.48
C SER A 291 23.35 -2.70 20.10
N ASP A 292 23.02 -2.71 18.80
CA ASP A 292 21.78 -2.20 18.23
C ASP A 292 21.51 -0.71 18.51
N ARG A 293 22.59 0.07 18.70
CA ARG A 293 22.53 1.52 18.93
C ARG A 293 23.10 2.28 17.75
N CYS A 294 22.47 3.39 17.40
CA CYS A 294 22.90 4.25 16.32
C CYS A 294 24.31 4.81 16.60
N PRO A 295 25.29 4.63 15.71
CA PRO A 295 26.67 5.10 15.93
C PRO A 295 26.80 6.63 15.90
N VAL A 296 25.76 7.33 15.42
CA VAL A 296 25.73 8.80 15.31
C VAL A 296 25.13 9.48 16.54
N CYS A 297 24.05 8.93 17.09
CA CYS A 297 23.27 9.59 18.14
C CYS A 297 22.98 8.70 19.36
N ASP A 298 23.45 7.46 19.35
CA ASP A 298 23.35 6.49 20.45
C ASP A 298 21.90 6.11 20.84
N ARG A 299 20.91 6.46 20.01
CA ARG A 299 19.53 5.99 20.18
C ARG A 299 19.38 4.55 19.67
N PRO A 300 18.42 3.76 20.19
CA PRO A 300 18.13 2.43 19.65
C PRO A 300 17.82 2.47 18.16
N LEU A 301 18.34 1.50 17.41
CA LEU A 301 17.99 1.29 16.01
C LEU A 301 16.57 0.71 15.90
N THR A 302 15.88 1.03 14.81
CA THR A 302 14.69 0.28 14.39
C THR A 302 15.16 -1.03 13.80
N ILE A 303 14.87 -2.14 14.50
CA ILE A 303 15.23 -3.50 14.07
C ILE A 303 14.36 -3.95 12.90
N GLY A 304 15.02 -4.35 11.82
CA GLY A 304 14.44 -4.82 10.57
C GLY A 304 14.08 -6.30 10.58
N VAL A 305 13.44 -6.74 9.50
CA VAL A 305 12.98 -8.11 9.29
C VAL A 305 14.16 -9.05 9.07
N SER A 306 15.19 -8.63 8.34
CA SER A 306 16.42 -9.42 8.16
C SER A 306 17.06 -9.79 9.49
N HIS A 307 17.10 -8.85 10.46
CA HIS A 307 17.61 -9.12 11.79
C HIS A 307 16.76 -10.16 12.51
N ARG A 308 15.43 -10.02 12.46
CA ARG A 308 14.51 -10.97 13.09
C ARG A 308 14.65 -12.38 12.51
N VAL A 309 14.88 -12.51 11.20
CA VAL A 309 15.21 -13.81 10.58
C VAL A 309 16.51 -14.36 11.14
N LEU A 310 17.58 -13.56 11.18
CA LEU A 310 18.88 -13.97 11.72
C LEU A 310 18.89 -14.20 13.25
N GLU A 311 17.88 -13.74 13.98
CA GLU A 311 17.67 -14.07 15.39
C GLU A 311 17.18 -15.52 15.55
N LEU A 312 16.34 -15.99 14.62
CA LEU A 312 15.79 -17.35 14.62
C LEU A 312 16.59 -18.34 13.76
N ALA A 313 17.50 -17.84 12.93
CA ALA A 313 18.33 -18.65 12.05
C ALA A 313 19.28 -19.57 12.86
N ASP A 314 19.39 -20.80 12.41
CA ASP A 314 20.34 -21.81 12.91
C ASP A 314 21.36 -22.22 11.84
N ARG A 315 21.43 -21.45 10.75
CA ARG A 315 22.35 -21.64 9.61
C ARG A 315 22.87 -20.31 9.10
N ASP A 316 24.10 -20.32 8.61
CA ASP A 316 24.73 -19.17 7.94
C ASP A 316 24.38 -19.10 6.44
N GLN A 317 23.90 -20.21 5.86
CA GLN A 317 23.54 -20.31 4.45
C GLN A 317 22.22 -21.06 4.27
N PRO A 318 21.39 -20.64 3.29
CA PRO A 318 20.10 -21.28 3.05
C PRO A 318 20.28 -22.70 2.52
N VAL A 319 19.49 -23.64 3.06
CA VAL A 319 19.43 -25.02 2.57
C VAL A 319 18.08 -25.24 1.88
N TYR A 320 18.13 -25.58 0.59
CA TYR A 320 16.92 -25.79 -0.21
C TYR A 320 16.57 -27.28 -0.29
N PRO A 321 15.30 -27.68 -0.05
CA PRO A 321 14.87 -29.05 -0.33
C PRO A 321 14.93 -29.33 -1.84
N ALA A 322 15.07 -30.60 -2.23
CA ALA A 322 15.34 -30.98 -3.63
C ALA A 322 14.23 -30.62 -4.64
N ARG A 323 12.98 -30.39 -4.19
CA ARG A 323 11.83 -30.00 -5.03
C ARG A 323 11.01 -28.90 -4.35
N GLY A 324 10.35 -28.06 -5.14
CA GLY A 324 9.44 -27.01 -4.66
C GLY A 324 10.10 -25.82 -3.96
N SER A 325 11.42 -25.68 -4.12
CA SER A 325 12.25 -24.66 -3.45
C SER A 325 12.80 -23.58 -4.38
N ALA A 326 12.55 -23.70 -5.68
CA ALA A 326 12.98 -22.70 -6.64
C ALA A 326 12.17 -21.42 -6.46
N PHE A 327 12.82 -20.27 -6.56
CA PHE A 327 12.15 -18.99 -6.59
C PHE A 327 12.84 -18.04 -7.57
N ARG A 328 12.10 -17.02 -8.00
CA ARG A 328 12.62 -15.96 -8.88
C ARG A 328 12.09 -14.62 -8.40
N SER A 329 12.99 -13.71 -8.03
CA SER A 329 12.60 -12.34 -7.70
C SER A 329 12.38 -11.53 -8.97
N LEU A 330 11.26 -10.83 -9.07
CA LEU A 330 10.87 -10.02 -10.22
C LEU A 330 10.66 -8.57 -9.80
N ILE A 331 10.94 -7.65 -10.73
CA ILE A 331 10.57 -6.24 -10.60
C ILE A 331 9.30 -6.02 -11.43
N PRO A 332 8.25 -5.38 -10.89
CA PRO A 332 7.07 -5.05 -11.67
C PRO A 332 7.44 -4.36 -12.98
N LEU A 333 6.94 -4.86 -14.12
CA LEU A 333 7.36 -4.38 -15.42
C LEU A 333 7.19 -2.86 -15.64
N PRO A 334 6.13 -2.19 -15.13
CA PRO A 334 6.05 -0.73 -15.20
C PRO A 334 7.21 0.00 -14.51
N GLU A 335 7.82 -0.59 -13.47
CA GLU A 335 8.98 -0.02 -12.77
C GLU A 335 10.25 -0.15 -13.62
N VAL A 336 10.47 -1.31 -14.24
CA VAL A 336 11.58 -1.51 -15.21
C VAL A 336 11.45 -0.58 -16.42
N ILE A 337 10.24 -0.46 -16.99
CA ILE A 337 9.99 0.46 -18.11
C ILE A 337 10.18 1.92 -17.65
N GLY A 338 9.73 2.25 -16.44
CA GLY A 338 9.92 3.56 -15.84
C GLY A 338 11.40 3.93 -15.71
N GLU A 339 12.22 3.02 -15.20
CA GLU A 339 13.66 3.16 -15.10
C GLU A 339 14.30 3.39 -16.47
N ILE A 340 14.01 2.53 -17.45
CA ILE A 340 14.50 2.66 -18.84
C ILE A 340 14.14 4.03 -19.44
N MET A 341 12.96 4.55 -19.14
CA MET A 341 12.46 5.81 -19.68
C MET A 341 12.85 7.05 -18.85
N GLY A 342 13.45 6.88 -17.68
CA GLY A 342 13.70 7.96 -16.72
C GLY A 342 12.40 8.62 -16.21
N ARG A 343 11.33 7.85 -16.02
CA ARG A 343 10.00 8.34 -15.64
C ARG A 343 9.35 7.45 -14.57
N GLY A 344 8.41 8.03 -13.83
CA GLY A 344 7.63 7.26 -12.86
C GLY A 344 6.81 6.13 -13.52
N PRO A 345 6.64 4.97 -12.84
CA PRO A 345 6.01 3.77 -13.40
C PRO A 345 4.54 3.97 -13.78
N ALA A 346 3.86 4.91 -13.11
CA ALA A 346 2.44 5.21 -13.36
C ALA A 346 2.22 6.30 -14.44
N THR A 347 3.27 6.80 -15.10
CA THR A 347 3.10 7.85 -16.11
C THR A 347 2.43 7.30 -17.37
N LEU A 348 1.65 8.13 -18.07
CA LEU A 348 0.96 7.75 -19.30
C LEU A 348 1.91 7.16 -20.36
N GLY A 349 3.12 7.73 -20.47
CA GLY A 349 4.14 7.23 -21.40
C GLY A 349 4.64 5.82 -21.06
N VAL A 350 4.87 5.53 -19.78
CA VAL A 350 5.28 4.20 -19.31
C VAL A 350 4.14 3.20 -19.51
N MET A 351 2.91 3.56 -19.12
CA MET A 351 1.76 2.66 -19.29
C MET A 351 1.44 2.38 -20.76
N ALA A 352 1.67 3.35 -21.67
CA ALA A 352 1.55 3.12 -23.11
C ALA A 352 2.62 2.15 -23.65
N GLN A 353 3.85 2.20 -23.11
CA GLN A 353 4.89 1.22 -23.46
C GLN A 353 4.60 -0.16 -22.85
N TYR A 354 4.16 -0.20 -21.59
CA TYR A 354 3.68 -1.42 -20.95
C TYR A 354 2.59 -2.09 -21.79
N ALA A 355 1.58 -1.34 -22.25
CA ALA A 355 0.54 -1.85 -23.14
C ALA A 355 1.10 -2.50 -24.41
N LYS A 356 2.09 -1.87 -25.07
CA LYS A 356 2.75 -2.44 -26.26
C LYS A 356 3.50 -3.74 -25.95
N VAL A 357 4.16 -3.81 -24.80
CA VAL A 357 4.87 -5.02 -24.35
C VAL A 357 3.87 -6.15 -24.13
N ILE A 358 2.79 -5.90 -23.37
CA ILE A 358 1.75 -6.92 -23.14
C ILE A 358 1.08 -7.33 -24.46
N GLN A 359 0.80 -6.39 -25.37
CA GLN A 359 0.24 -6.71 -26.69
C GLN A 359 1.18 -7.60 -27.54
N ARG A 360 2.50 -7.45 -27.40
CA ARG A 360 3.49 -8.24 -28.15
C ARG A 360 3.75 -9.61 -27.54
N PHE A 361 3.79 -9.68 -26.21
CA PHE A 361 4.22 -10.88 -25.47
C PHE A 361 3.07 -11.55 -24.69
N GLY A 362 1.83 -11.12 -24.86
CA GLY A 362 0.64 -11.74 -24.26
C GLY A 362 0.40 -11.35 -22.80
N SER A 363 1.41 -11.46 -21.93
CA SER A 363 1.34 -11.15 -20.49
C SER A 363 2.69 -10.77 -19.88
N GLU A 364 2.66 -10.16 -18.70
CA GLU A 364 3.87 -9.78 -17.96
C GLU A 364 4.70 -11.01 -17.54
N PHE A 365 4.06 -12.05 -17.02
CA PHE A 365 4.77 -13.28 -16.66
C PHE A 365 5.24 -14.08 -17.87
N ASN A 366 4.54 -14.05 -19.01
CA ASN A 366 5.09 -14.66 -20.22
C ASN A 366 6.40 -13.96 -20.64
N LEU A 367 6.44 -12.62 -20.60
CA LEU A 367 7.67 -11.86 -20.85
C LEU A 367 8.80 -12.29 -19.92
N TYR A 368 8.57 -12.40 -18.62
CA TYR A 368 9.62 -12.73 -17.66
C TYR A 368 10.01 -14.20 -17.63
N LEU A 369 9.10 -15.13 -17.90
CA LEU A 369 9.33 -16.55 -17.63
C LEU A 369 9.58 -17.38 -18.88
N GLN A 370 8.99 -17.02 -20.02
CA GLN A 370 8.94 -17.89 -21.19
C GLN A 370 9.50 -17.23 -22.46
N ALA A 371 9.24 -15.94 -22.68
CA ALA A 371 9.63 -15.25 -23.90
C ALA A 371 11.16 -15.36 -24.16
N PRO A 372 11.60 -15.73 -25.38
CA PRO A 372 13.01 -15.77 -25.72
C PRO A 372 13.65 -14.39 -25.61
N VAL A 373 14.80 -14.29 -24.94
CA VAL A 373 15.49 -12.99 -24.73
C VAL A 373 15.82 -12.31 -26.05
N GLU A 374 16.15 -13.07 -27.10
CA GLU A 374 16.43 -12.52 -28.42
C GLU A 374 15.21 -11.87 -29.09
N GLU A 375 14.01 -12.42 -28.87
CA GLU A 375 12.76 -11.79 -29.36
C GLU A 375 12.47 -10.49 -28.59
N ILE A 376 12.74 -10.47 -27.28
CA ILE A 376 12.62 -9.25 -26.46
C ILE A 376 13.62 -8.19 -26.93
N LYS A 377 14.87 -8.58 -27.24
CA LYS A 377 15.90 -7.66 -27.76
C LYS A 377 15.54 -7.11 -29.15
N GLN A 378 14.90 -7.90 -30.00
CA GLN A 378 14.38 -7.43 -31.29
C GLN A 378 13.27 -6.39 -31.11
N PHE A 379 12.39 -6.57 -30.12
CA PHE A 379 11.36 -5.58 -29.78
C PHE A 379 11.96 -4.32 -29.16
N SER A 380 12.85 -4.49 -28.19
CA SER A 380 13.59 -3.41 -27.53
C SER A 380 14.86 -3.97 -26.90
N SER A 381 16.01 -3.68 -27.52
CA SER A 381 17.34 -4.09 -27.03
C SER A 381 17.55 -3.85 -25.54
N ILE A 382 17.15 -2.67 -25.03
CA ILE A 382 17.34 -2.30 -23.63
C ILE A 382 16.37 -3.03 -22.69
N LEU A 383 15.13 -3.29 -23.13
CA LEU A 383 14.19 -4.12 -22.37
C LEU A 383 14.66 -5.58 -22.31
N GLY A 384 15.20 -6.09 -23.42
CA GLY A 384 15.77 -7.43 -23.48
C GLY A 384 16.96 -7.61 -22.54
N GLU A 385 17.82 -6.61 -22.44
CA GLU A 385 18.91 -6.58 -21.45
C GLU A 385 18.36 -6.50 -20.02
N ALA A 386 17.38 -5.63 -19.77
CA ALA A 386 16.77 -5.50 -18.45
C ALA A 386 16.14 -6.82 -17.96
N VAL A 387 15.34 -7.47 -18.82
CA VAL A 387 14.72 -8.77 -18.52
C VAL A 387 15.78 -9.85 -18.31
N LEU A 388 16.85 -9.86 -19.09
CA LEU A 388 17.98 -10.79 -18.91
C LEU A 388 18.65 -10.63 -17.55
N ARG A 389 18.85 -9.38 -17.10
CA ARG A 389 19.42 -9.07 -15.78
C ARG A 389 18.51 -9.48 -14.64
N VAL A 390 17.23 -9.14 -14.72
CA VAL A 390 16.21 -9.55 -13.73
C VAL A 390 16.15 -11.08 -13.64
N ARG A 391 16.08 -11.80 -14.77
CA ARG A 391 16.10 -13.27 -14.81
C ARG A 391 17.33 -13.89 -14.15
N ALA A 392 18.46 -13.20 -14.21
CA ALA A 392 19.73 -13.64 -13.63
C ALA A 392 19.97 -13.12 -12.21
N GLY A 393 19.03 -12.38 -11.62
CA GLY A 393 19.20 -11.74 -10.31
C GLY A 393 20.27 -10.65 -10.26
N ARG A 394 20.71 -10.13 -11.42
CA ARG A 394 21.73 -9.07 -11.53
C ARG A 394 21.08 -7.70 -11.45
N VAL A 395 20.72 -7.29 -10.22
CA VAL A 395 20.09 -6.00 -9.92
C VAL A 395 20.83 -5.32 -8.77
N SER A 396 20.81 -3.99 -8.72
CA SER A 396 21.30 -3.25 -7.55
C SER A 396 20.19 -3.18 -6.50
N ARG A 397 20.55 -3.44 -5.24
CA ARG A 397 19.63 -3.48 -4.12
C ARG A 397 20.02 -2.41 -3.11
N HIS A 398 19.14 -1.46 -2.88
CA HIS A 398 19.30 -0.44 -1.84
C HIS A 398 18.22 -0.71 -0.79
N PRO A 399 18.57 -1.31 0.35
CA PRO A 399 17.60 -1.81 1.31
C PRO A 399 16.88 -0.68 2.05
N GLY A 400 15.59 -0.88 2.29
CA GLY A 400 14.77 -0.01 3.12
C GLY A 400 14.99 -0.24 4.60
N TYR A 401 14.79 0.82 5.39
CA TYR A 401 15.02 0.83 6.83
C TYR A 401 14.21 1.94 7.50
N ASP A 402 13.89 1.76 8.79
CA ASP A 402 13.23 2.77 9.65
C ASP A 402 12.06 3.54 9.00
N GLY A 403 11.22 2.83 8.24
CA GLY A 403 10.02 3.37 7.59
C GLY A 403 10.21 3.87 6.17
N GLU A 404 11.44 3.89 5.64
CA GLU A 404 11.76 4.22 4.25
C GLU A 404 11.84 2.97 3.39
N PHE A 405 11.14 2.99 2.24
CA PHE A 405 11.23 1.92 1.26
C PHE A 405 12.63 1.88 0.65
N GLY A 406 13.11 0.67 0.39
CA GLY A 406 14.27 0.45 -0.44
C GLY A 406 13.98 0.69 -1.92
N THR A 407 15.00 0.52 -2.74
CA THR A 407 14.89 0.60 -4.20
C THR A 407 15.68 -0.52 -4.86
N ILE A 408 15.08 -1.14 -5.87
CA ILE A 408 15.75 -2.08 -6.76
C ILE A 408 15.87 -1.43 -8.13
N THR A 409 17.07 -1.46 -8.69
CA THR A 409 17.35 -0.93 -10.03
C THR A 409 18.05 -1.97 -10.88
N VAL A 410 17.74 -1.99 -12.17
CA VAL A 410 18.32 -2.94 -13.12
C VAL A 410 19.63 -2.41 -13.70
N PHE A 411 19.76 -1.09 -13.79
CA PHE A 411 20.91 -0.40 -14.35
C PHE A 411 21.62 0.44 -13.29
N GLU A 412 22.95 0.51 -13.41
CA GLU A 412 23.72 1.42 -12.54
C GLU A 412 23.41 2.88 -12.86
N GLU A 413 23.66 3.76 -11.89
CA GLU A 413 23.52 5.21 -12.08
C GLU A 413 24.36 5.68 -13.28
N GLY A 414 23.71 6.39 -14.21
CA GLY A 414 24.33 6.85 -15.47
C GLY A 414 24.63 5.74 -16.50
N GLU A 415 24.34 4.46 -16.24
CA GLU A 415 24.55 3.39 -17.22
C GLU A 415 23.65 3.54 -18.44
N LEU A 416 22.36 3.83 -18.23
CA LEU A 416 21.41 4.05 -19.34
C LEU A 416 21.83 5.22 -20.24
N GLU A 417 22.38 6.29 -19.66
CA GLU A 417 22.90 7.44 -20.39
C GLU A 417 24.16 7.09 -21.19
N ARG A 418 25.05 6.28 -20.62
CA ARG A 418 26.22 5.72 -21.32
C ARG A 418 25.81 4.82 -22.48
N LEU A 419 24.80 3.97 -22.29
CA LEU A 419 24.27 3.08 -23.34
C LEU A 419 23.53 3.87 -24.44
N ALA A 420 22.81 4.93 -24.09
CA ALA A 420 22.21 5.85 -25.04
C ALA A 420 23.28 6.65 -25.82
N GLY A 421 24.34 7.08 -25.15
CA GLY A 421 25.51 7.73 -25.76
C GLY A 421 26.35 6.80 -26.65
N GLN A 422 26.45 5.52 -26.31
CA GLN A 422 27.11 4.51 -27.15
C GLN A 422 26.33 4.16 -28.42
N LYS A 423 24.99 4.27 -28.42
CA LYS A 423 24.23 4.21 -29.68
C LYS A 423 24.51 5.40 -30.61
N SER A 424 25.05 6.51 -30.08
CA SER A 424 25.54 7.63 -30.90
C SER A 424 26.94 7.40 -31.51
N LEU A 425 27.67 6.35 -31.11
CA LEU A 425 29.01 6.04 -31.65
C LEU A 425 28.98 5.31 -33.00
N PHE A 426 27.81 4.89 -33.49
CA PHE A 426 27.61 4.37 -34.86
C PHE A 426 26.92 5.37 -35.81
N ALA A 427 26.72 6.63 -35.40
CA ALA A 427 26.31 7.70 -36.28
C ALA A 427 27.55 8.57 -36.62
N SER A 428 28.11 8.36 -37.80
CA SER A 428 29.21 9.13 -38.37
C SER A 428 28.88 10.63 -38.46
N GLY A 429 29.56 11.45 -37.67
CA GLY A 429 29.62 12.91 -37.74
C GLY A 429 30.85 13.43 -36.97
N PRO A 430 31.51 14.51 -37.41
CA PRO A 430 32.91 14.76 -37.08
C PRO A 430 33.13 15.16 -35.61
N ALA A 431 34.22 14.62 -35.07
CA ALA A 431 34.68 14.66 -33.70
C ALA A 431 34.80 16.08 -33.10
N ARG A 432 34.38 16.23 -31.84
CA ARG A 432 34.86 17.29 -30.95
C ARG A 432 35.82 16.69 -29.91
N LYS A 433 37.03 17.26 -29.87
CA LYS A 433 38.17 16.86 -29.04
C LYS A 433 37.85 16.87 -27.53
N PRO A 434 38.45 15.97 -26.73
CA PRO A 434 38.31 15.99 -25.28
C PRO A 434 39.17 17.10 -24.68
N LYS A 435 38.68 17.76 -23.62
CA LYS A 435 39.50 18.61 -22.75
C LYS A 435 39.74 17.89 -21.43
N ASN A 436 41.02 17.88 -21.06
CA ASN A 436 41.67 17.31 -19.88
C ASN A 436 40.90 17.38 -18.56
N ASN A 437 40.98 16.27 -17.83
CA ASN A 437 40.83 16.19 -16.38
C ASN A 437 42.07 16.75 -15.67
N ASN A 438 41.89 17.64 -14.69
CA ASN A 438 42.33 17.40 -13.31
C ASN A 438 41.78 18.45 -12.32
N PRO A 439 41.70 18.12 -11.01
CA PRO A 439 40.72 18.65 -10.06
C PRO A 439 41.22 19.87 -9.25
N PRO A 440 40.31 20.56 -8.54
CA PRO A 440 40.54 20.67 -7.10
C PRO A 440 39.27 20.56 -6.24
N ALA A 441 39.50 20.11 -5.00
CA ALA A 441 38.56 20.09 -3.89
C ALA A 441 38.06 21.49 -3.51
N GLY A 442 36.77 21.60 -3.17
CA GLY A 442 36.13 22.80 -2.64
C GLY A 442 34.60 22.68 -2.65
N PRO A 443 33.88 23.29 -1.69
CA PRO A 443 32.51 22.94 -1.34
C PRO A 443 31.51 23.34 -2.45
N LEU A 444 30.58 22.43 -2.74
CA LEU A 444 29.54 22.59 -3.78
C LEU A 444 28.76 23.91 -3.57
N PRO A 445 28.79 24.85 -4.53
CA PRO A 445 27.96 26.05 -4.50
C PRO A 445 26.50 25.73 -4.84
N ARG A 446 25.63 26.53 -4.24
CA ARG A 446 24.16 26.54 -4.37
C ARG A 446 23.68 26.57 -5.83
N THR A 447 22.70 25.72 -6.09
CA THR A 447 21.65 25.78 -7.14
C THR A 447 21.66 27.02 -8.05
N ALA A 448 22.06 26.83 -9.30
CA ALA A 448 21.70 27.70 -10.41
C ALA A 448 20.48 27.10 -11.15
N ALA A 449 19.58 27.99 -11.60
CA ALA A 449 18.25 27.72 -12.14
C ALA A 449 18.21 26.77 -13.35
N PRO A 450 17.10 26.03 -13.56
CA PRO A 450 16.95 25.16 -14.73
C PRO A 450 16.78 25.98 -16.01
N SER A 451 17.67 25.71 -16.97
CA SER A 451 17.54 26.10 -18.37
C SER A 451 16.36 25.37 -19.01
N GLU A 452 15.54 26.12 -19.74
CA GLU A 452 14.38 25.67 -20.50
C GLU A 452 14.77 24.59 -21.53
N THR A 453 14.15 23.41 -21.43
CA THR A 453 14.09 22.42 -22.52
C THR A 453 12.62 22.12 -22.83
N MET A 454 12.24 22.41 -24.07
CA MET A 454 10.89 22.35 -24.64
C MET A 454 10.25 20.96 -24.54
N LEU A 455 9.02 20.92 -24.01
CA LEU A 455 8.12 19.76 -23.95
C LEU A 455 7.41 19.53 -25.31
N PRO A 456 7.14 18.28 -25.74
CA PRO A 456 6.17 17.98 -26.80
C PRO A 456 4.71 18.13 -26.29
N PRO A 457 3.72 18.37 -27.16
CA PRO A 457 2.45 18.98 -26.78
C PRO A 457 1.56 18.08 -25.92
N ALA A 458 0.94 18.68 -24.91
CA ALA A 458 -0.04 18.04 -24.04
C ALA A 458 -1.26 17.57 -24.84
N VAL A 459 -1.66 16.31 -24.67
CA VAL A 459 -3.04 15.91 -24.99
C VAL A 459 -3.94 16.72 -24.07
N GLY A 460 -4.75 17.60 -24.65
CA GLY A 460 -5.62 18.51 -23.91
C GLY A 460 -6.67 17.79 -23.06
N PRO A 461 -7.39 18.53 -22.20
CA PRO A 461 -8.52 17.98 -21.46
C PRO A 461 -9.54 17.32 -22.40
N ASN A 462 -10.08 16.16 -22.02
CA ASN A 462 -11.23 15.59 -22.74
C ASN A 462 -12.49 16.46 -22.53
N SER A 463 -13.56 16.23 -23.29
CA SER A 463 -14.76 17.08 -23.23
C SER A 463 -15.41 17.17 -21.84
N ALA A 464 -15.36 16.10 -21.04
CA ALA A 464 -15.90 16.11 -19.68
C ALA A 464 -14.99 16.87 -18.69
N GLN A 465 -13.66 16.71 -18.81
CA GLN A 465 -12.69 17.48 -18.05
C GLN A 465 -12.75 18.97 -18.41
N GLU A 466 -12.95 19.28 -19.69
CA GLU A 466 -13.15 20.64 -20.18
C GLU A 466 -14.44 21.24 -19.62
N ALA A 467 -15.55 20.50 -19.65
CA ALA A 467 -16.81 20.91 -19.05
C ALA A 467 -16.69 21.16 -17.54
N ALA A 468 -16.03 20.28 -16.79
CA ALA A 468 -15.80 20.47 -15.36
C ALA A 468 -14.89 21.67 -15.07
N ALA A 469 -13.82 21.85 -15.85
CA ALA A 469 -12.88 22.94 -15.67
C ALA A 469 -13.42 24.31 -16.11
N THR A 470 -14.41 24.36 -17.01
CA THR A 470 -15.04 25.60 -17.49
C THR A 470 -16.41 25.90 -16.85
N SER A 471 -16.98 24.94 -16.12
CA SER A 471 -18.31 25.11 -15.51
C SER A 471 -18.37 26.32 -14.58
N ARG A 472 -19.45 27.11 -14.72
CA ARG A 472 -19.75 28.24 -13.85
C ARG A 472 -20.69 27.89 -12.71
N ALA A 473 -21.04 26.61 -12.55
CA ALA A 473 -21.88 26.16 -11.44
C ALA A 473 -21.18 26.48 -10.10
N ALA A 474 -21.99 26.86 -9.10
CA ALA A 474 -21.49 27.19 -7.77
C ALA A 474 -20.91 25.96 -7.07
N HIS A 475 -21.57 24.80 -7.23
CA HIS A 475 -21.11 23.50 -6.73
C HIS A 475 -20.93 22.54 -7.89
N ILE A 476 -19.75 21.93 -7.99
CA ILE A 476 -19.41 20.98 -9.04
C ILE A 476 -18.93 19.71 -8.35
N LEU A 477 -19.57 18.58 -8.67
CA LEU A 477 -19.11 17.27 -8.23
C LEU A 477 -18.46 16.57 -9.41
N VAL A 478 -17.14 16.37 -9.34
CA VAL A 478 -16.42 15.57 -10.34
C VAL A 478 -16.39 14.11 -9.93
N SER A 479 -17.42 13.36 -10.35
CA SER A 479 -17.44 11.91 -10.20
C SER A 479 -16.60 11.26 -11.29
N ALA A 480 -15.41 10.77 -10.93
CA ALA A 480 -14.54 10.09 -11.89
C ALA A 480 -13.74 8.96 -11.22
N GLY A 481 -13.54 7.87 -11.95
CA GLY A 481 -12.78 6.70 -11.47
C GLY A 481 -11.28 6.99 -11.28
N PRO A 482 -10.52 6.08 -10.63
CA PRO A 482 -9.07 6.22 -10.50
C PRO A 482 -8.37 6.41 -11.85
N GLY A 483 -7.33 7.24 -11.90
CA GLY A 483 -6.52 7.45 -13.12
C GLY A 483 -7.17 8.30 -14.23
N THR A 484 -8.42 8.74 -14.08
CA THR A 484 -9.17 9.58 -15.05
C THR A 484 -8.74 11.05 -15.09
N GLY A 485 -7.69 11.41 -14.35
CA GLY A 485 -7.17 12.78 -14.30
C GLY A 485 -7.95 13.73 -13.38
N LYS A 486 -8.58 13.27 -12.29
CA LYS A 486 -9.24 14.13 -11.28
C LYS A 486 -8.36 15.30 -10.83
N THR A 487 -7.13 14.99 -10.41
CA THR A 487 -6.13 15.99 -10.00
C THR A 487 -5.76 16.92 -11.16
N TYR A 488 -5.74 16.41 -12.40
CA TYR A 488 -5.50 17.23 -13.59
C TYR A 488 -6.65 18.21 -13.83
N THR A 489 -7.90 17.75 -13.76
CA THR A 489 -9.11 18.58 -13.88
C THR A 489 -9.17 19.64 -12.79
N LEU A 490 -8.86 19.27 -11.55
CA LEU A 490 -8.79 20.18 -10.40
C LEU A 490 -7.76 21.30 -10.65
N VAL A 491 -6.53 20.93 -11.04
CA VAL A 491 -5.48 21.90 -11.36
C VAL A 491 -5.83 22.75 -12.58
N ALA A 492 -6.42 22.16 -13.63
CA ALA A 492 -6.83 22.88 -14.83
C ALA A 492 -7.90 23.93 -14.52
N ARG A 493 -8.85 23.61 -13.64
CA ARG A 493 -9.85 24.58 -13.17
C ARG A 493 -9.22 25.69 -12.34
N LEU A 494 -8.37 25.35 -11.37
CA LEU A 494 -7.63 26.33 -10.57
C LEU A 494 -6.86 27.29 -11.47
N ALA A 495 -6.10 26.74 -12.42
CA ALA A 495 -5.33 27.52 -13.38
C ALA A 495 -6.22 28.47 -14.20
N ARG A 496 -7.38 28.01 -14.65
CA ARG A 496 -8.33 28.85 -15.39
C ARG A 496 -8.87 30.01 -14.58
N LEU A 497 -9.33 29.74 -13.35
CA LEU A 497 -9.87 30.78 -12.46
C LEU A 497 -8.83 31.86 -12.16
N LEU A 498 -7.57 31.46 -11.98
CA LEU A 498 -6.47 32.40 -11.77
C LEU A 498 -6.13 33.18 -13.05
N ALA A 499 -6.04 32.49 -14.19
CA ALA A 499 -5.67 33.11 -15.47
C ALA A 499 -6.74 34.08 -16.00
N SER A 500 -8.03 33.81 -15.76
CA SER A 500 -9.12 34.71 -16.15
C SER A 500 -9.33 35.87 -15.17
N GLY A 501 -8.68 35.85 -14.00
CA GLY A 501 -8.89 36.83 -12.93
C GLY A 501 -10.26 36.68 -12.24
N GLU A 502 -10.98 35.58 -12.48
CA GLU A 502 -12.27 35.30 -11.85
C GLU A 502 -12.16 34.98 -10.36
N ALA A 503 -10.98 34.52 -9.90
CA ALA A 503 -10.73 34.24 -8.49
C ALA A 503 -9.44 34.91 -8.01
N ARG A 504 -9.49 35.51 -6.82
CA ARG A 504 -8.29 36.01 -6.14
C ARG A 504 -7.54 34.84 -5.50
N PRO A 505 -6.25 34.61 -5.80
CA PRO A 505 -5.54 33.40 -5.34
C PRO A 505 -5.53 33.22 -3.82
N GLU A 506 -5.40 34.30 -3.05
CA GLU A 506 -5.48 34.29 -1.58
C GLU A 506 -6.85 33.84 -1.02
N ARG A 507 -7.91 33.85 -1.85
CA ARG A 507 -9.27 33.42 -1.48
C ARG A 507 -9.62 32.02 -2.00
N ILE A 508 -8.61 31.23 -2.37
CA ILE A 508 -8.76 29.86 -2.85
C ILE A 508 -8.10 28.90 -1.86
N ALA A 509 -8.82 27.85 -1.47
CA ALA A 509 -8.24 26.71 -0.76
C ALA A 509 -8.45 25.41 -1.53
N ALA A 510 -7.34 24.71 -1.82
CA ALA A 510 -7.32 23.34 -2.31
C ALA A 510 -6.89 22.38 -1.20
N ILE A 511 -7.83 21.54 -0.78
CA ILE A 511 -7.68 20.60 0.32
C ILE A 511 -7.53 19.19 -0.25
N THR A 512 -6.53 18.46 0.27
CA THR A 512 -6.21 17.07 -0.07
C THR A 512 -6.05 16.23 1.21
N PHE A 513 -6.02 14.90 1.10
CA PHE A 513 -5.86 14.03 2.26
C PHE A 513 -4.42 13.85 2.73
N THR A 514 -3.45 13.96 1.84
CA THR A 514 -2.04 13.68 2.15
C THR A 514 -1.15 14.87 1.81
N ASN A 515 -0.06 15.03 2.58
CA ASN A 515 0.94 16.06 2.30
C ASN A 515 1.57 15.87 0.90
N ARG A 516 1.68 14.62 0.44
CA ARG A 516 2.18 14.30 -0.90
C ARG A 516 1.25 14.81 -2.00
N ALA A 517 -0.06 14.56 -1.87
CA ALA A 517 -1.06 15.05 -2.83
C ALA A 517 -1.11 16.59 -2.85
N ALA A 518 -1.07 17.24 -1.68
CA ALA A 518 -0.98 18.69 -1.57
C ALA A 518 0.28 19.24 -2.28
N ALA A 519 1.44 18.61 -2.07
CA ALA A 519 2.69 19.01 -2.70
C ALA A 519 2.63 18.84 -4.23
N GLU A 520 2.00 17.77 -4.70
CA GLU A 520 1.79 17.51 -6.12
C GLU A 520 0.86 18.55 -6.78
N VAL A 521 -0.30 18.82 -6.18
CA VAL A 521 -1.23 19.85 -6.67
C VAL A 521 -0.54 21.23 -6.70
N ARG A 522 0.19 21.58 -5.64
CA ARG A 522 0.96 22.84 -5.56
C ARG A 522 2.00 22.91 -6.67
N ALA A 523 2.81 21.87 -6.86
CA ALA A 523 3.85 21.85 -7.89
C ALA A 523 3.26 21.98 -9.30
N ARG A 524 2.15 21.29 -9.57
CA ARG A 524 1.45 21.34 -10.86
C ARG A 524 0.81 22.71 -11.12
N LEU A 525 0.29 23.38 -10.09
CA LEU A 525 -0.29 24.71 -10.19
C LEU A 525 0.80 25.77 -10.42
N ILE A 526 1.89 25.74 -9.65
CA ILE A 526 3.04 26.65 -9.82
C ILE A 526 3.64 26.51 -11.23
N LYS A 527 3.71 25.29 -11.76
CA LYS A 527 4.21 25.01 -13.12
C LYS A 527 3.38 25.68 -14.23
N GLN A 528 2.15 26.11 -13.97
CA GLN A 528 1.35 26.88 -14.94
C GLN A 528 1.87 28.31 -15.13
N ALA A 529 2.79 28.78 -14.28
CA ALA A 529 3.38 30.12 -14.33
C ALA A 529 2.34 31.27 -14.34
N ILE A 530 1.22 31.07 -13.66
CA ILE A 530 0.16 32.07 -13.52
C ILE A 530 0.47 32.96 -12.30
N PRO A 531 0.38 34.29 -12.41
CA PRO A 531 0.56 35.20 -11.26
C PRO A 531 -0.33 34.81 -10.07
N GLY A 532 0.27 34.70 -8.87
CA GLY A 532 -0.43 34.35 -7.63
C GLY A 532 -0.71 32.85 -7.44
N ALA A 533 -0.30 31.97 -8.36
CA ALA A 533 -0.47 30.52 -8.21
C ALA A 533 0.23 29.94 -6.96
N ASP A 534 1.30 30.57 -6.50
CA ASP A 534 2.07 30.22 -5.31
C ASP A 534 1.40 30.64 -4.00
N THR A 535 0.55 31.67 -4.03
CA THR A 535 -0.19 32.20 -2.86
C THR A 535 -1.49 31.45 -2.58
N VAL A 536 -1.97 30.62 -3.51
CA VAL A 536 -3.10 29.71 -3.28
C VAL A 536 -2.80 28.78 -2.10
N PHE A 537 -3.79 28.63 -1.21
CA PHE A 537 -3.68 27.63 -0.16
C PHE A 537 -3.82 26.23 -0.78
N VAL A 538 -2.79 25.41 -0.60
CA VAL A 538 -2.80 23.99 -0.99
C VAL A 538 -2.26 23.19 0.18
N GLY A 539 -3.10 22.33 0.76
CA GLY A 539 -2.78 21.65 2.02
C GLY A 539 -3.74 20.53 2.37
N THR A 540 -3.60 20.01 3.59
CA THR A 540 -4.54 19.05 4.17
C THR A 540 -5.59 19.74 5.01
N PHE A 541 -6.66 19.03 5.37
CA PHE A 541 -7.68 19.52 6.32
C PHE A 541 -7.03 20.04 7.62
N HIS A 542 -6.12 19.26 8.20
CA HIS A 542 -5.39 19.65 9.41
C HIS A 542 -4.62 20.95 9.22
N ARG A 543 -3.91 21.11 8.09
CA ARG A 543 -3.15 22.34 7.81
C ARG A 543 -4.07 23.56 7.65
N PHE A 544 -5.23 23.38 7.01
CA PHE A 544 -6.20 24.45 6.80
C PHE A 544 -6.77 24.93 8.14
N CYS A 545 -7.32 24.00 8.95
CA CYS A 545 -7.87 24.32 10.26
C CYS A 545 -6.82 24.93 11.19
N LEU A 546 -5.61 24.36 11.23
CA LEU A 546 -4.54 24.82 12.09
C LEU A 546 -4.04 26.22 11.71
N GLN A 547 -4.04 26.58 10.42
CA GLN A 547 -3.68 27.93 9.99
C GLN A 547 -4.63 28.99 10.56
N TRP A 548 -5.93 28.67 10.63
CA TRP A 548 -6.93 29.56 11.22
C TRP A 548 -6.83 29.61 12.74
N LEU A 549 -6.75 28.45 13.40
CA LEU A 549 -6.60 28.37 14.86
C LEU A 549 -5.34 29.10 15.36
N ARG A 550 -4.25 29.07 14.58
CA ARG A 550 -3.00 29.77 14.93
C ARG A 550 -3.05 31.30 14.78
N ARG A 551 -4.09 31.88 14.17
CA ARG A 551 -4.23 33.35 14.14
C ARG A 551 -4.50 33.91 15.54
N GLU A 552 -5.25 33.18 16.35
CA GLU A 552 -5.57 33.57 17.73
C GLU A 552 -4.60 32.96 18.74
N ALA A 553 -4.02 31.79 18.43
CA ALA A 553 -3.03 31.14 19.27
C ALA A 553 -1.75 30.80 18.47
N PRO A 554 -0.88 31.79 18.17
CA PRO A 554 0.29 31.62 17.31
C PRO A 554 1.30 30.59 17.81
N HIS A 555 1.37 30.41 19.13
CA HIS A 555 2.32 29.54 19.80
C HIS A 555 1.79 28.13 20.05
N THR A 556 0.59 27.79 19.52
CA THR A 556 -0.01 26.48 19.74
C THR A 556 0.86 25.36 19.16
N THR A 557 1.29 24.47 20.07
CA THR A 557 2.03 23.26 19.72
C THR A 557 1.06 22.12 19.48
N VAL A 558 1.15 21.48 18.32
CA VAL A 558 0.30 20.32 18.02
C VAL A 558 1.01 19.06 18.50
N ILE A 559 0.31 18.26 19.31
CA ILE A 559 0.81 16.99 19.82
C ILE A 559 0.13 15.83 19.08
N GLY A 560 0.89 14.75 18.84
CA GLY A 560 0.38 13.53 18.23
C GLY A 560 0.09 12.45 19.26
N ASP A 561 -0.22 11.25 18.77
CA ASP A 561 -0.57 10.11 19.62
C ASP A 561 0.53 9.76 20.63
N ASP A 562 1.80 9.72 20.20
CA ASP A 562 2.92 9.42 21.10
C ASP A 562 2.98 10.38 22.29
N GLN A 563 2.80 11.69 22.05
CA GLN A 563 2.80 12.70 23.10
C GLN A 563 1.56 12.62 23.98
N ARG A 564 0.38 12.33 23.39
CA ARG A 564 -0.85 12.04 24.16
C ARG A 564 -0.62 10.88 25.12
N GLN A 565 -0.06 9.76 24.63
CA GLN A 565 0.20 8.59 25.47
C GLN A 565 1.20 8.90 26.59
N LEU A 566 2.25 9.67 26.31
CA LEU A 566 3.20 10.14 27.32
C LEU A 566 2.53 11.04 28.36
N LEU A 567 1.66 11.94 27.93
CA LEU A 567 0.94 12.85 28.82
C LEU A 567 -0.05 12.10 29.71
N LEU A 568 -0.81 11.16 29.15
CA LEU A 568 -1.70 10.29 29.91
C LEU A 568 -0.94 9.46 30.94
N LYS A 569 0.24 8.92 30.57
CA LYS A 569 1.12 8.23 31.52
C LYS A 569 1.60 9.13 32.66
N LYS A 570 1.88 10.41 32.38
CA LYS A 570 2.32 11.40 33.38
C LYS A 570 1.17 11.84 34.31
N LEU A 571 -0.02 12.07 33.75
CA LEU A 571 -1.19 12.55 34.50
C LEU A 571 -1.85 11.45 35.32
N PHE A 572 -1.78 10.22 34.81
CA PHE A 572 -2.44 9.04 35.36
C PHE A 572 -1.43 7.88 35.53
N PRO A 573 -0.40 8.04 36.39
CA PRO A 573 0.60 7.01 36.63
C PRO A 573 0.02 5.75 37.28
N GLU A 574 -1.03 5.90 38.08
CA GLU A 574 -1.75 4.81 38.75
C GLU A 574 -2.54 3.92 37.79
N HIS A 575 -2.91 4.44 36.61
CA HIS A 575 -3.63 3.68 35.60
C HIS A 575 -2.77 2.56 35.00
N THR A 576 -3.39 1.44 34.67
CA THR A 576 -2.79 0.42 33.81
C THR A 576 -2.67 0.92 32.38
N ARG A 577 -1.92 0.19 31.55
CA ARG A 577 -1.82 0.50 30.11
C ARG A 577 -3.18 0.49 29.43
N THR A 578 -4.02 -0.51 29.74
CA THR A 578 -5.34 -0.67 29.12
C THR A 578 -6.29 0.46 29.52
N GLU A 579 -6.29 0.88 30.78
CA GLU A 579 -7.15 2.00 31.21
C GLU A 579 -6.71 3.33 30.55
N ARG A 580 -5.41 3.56 30.36
CA ARG A 580 -4.93 4.72 29.58
C ARG A 580 -5.30 4.64 28.10
N GLU A 581 -5.27 3.46 27.49
CA GLU A 581 -5.72 3.26 26.10
C GLU A 581 -7.23 3.53 25.97
N GLN A 582 -8.04 3.10 26.95
CA GLN A 582 -9.48 3.41 27.01
C GLN A 582 -9.73 4.90 27.20
N LEU A 583 -9.00 5.57 28.10
CA LEU A 583 -9.09 7.00 28.30
C LEU A 583 -8.68 7.79 27.05
N ALA A 584 -7.61 7.38 26.36
CA ALA A 584 -7.20 7.98 25.09
C ALA A 584 -8.31 7.87 24.04
N GLN A 585 -8.96 6.71 23.95
CA GLN A 585 -10.08 6.50 23.04
C GLN A 585 -11.29 7.38 23.42
N ALA A 586 -11.63 7.48 24.69
CA ALA A 586 -12.70 8.36 25.18
C ALA A 586 -12.42 9.86 24.88
N ILE A 587 -11.15 10.29 24.97
CA ILE A 587 -10.73 11.64 24.61
C ILE A 587 -10.93 11.89 23.10
N ILE A 588 -10.56 10.93 22.25
CA ILE A 588 -10.75 11.03 20.80
C ILE A 588 -12.25 11.08 20.45
N GLU A 589 -13.05 10.22 21.08
CA GLU A 589 -14.51 10.22 20.92
C GLU A 589 -15.14 11.54 21.35
N HIS A 590 -14.68 12.11 22.47
CA HIS A 590 -15.07 13.45 22.91
C HIS A 590 -14.75 14.50 21.84
N PHE A 591 -13.53 14.50 21.27
CA PHE A 591 -13.17 15.40 20.19
C PHE A 591 -14.07 15.24 18.97
N HIS A 592 -14.30 14.01 18.50
CA HIS A 592 -15.21 13.76 17.39
C HIS A 592 -16.63 14.27 17.66
N GLY A 593 -17.11 14.12 18.90
CA GLY A 593 -18.39 14.65 19.35
C GLY A 593 -18.53 16.18 19.16
N LEU A 594 -17.44 16.94 19.32
CA LEU A 594 -17.45 18.41 19.16
C LEU A 594 -17.90 18.87 17.76
N ALA A 595 -17.62 18.07 16.73
CA ALA A 595 -18.02 18.40 15.37
C ALA A 595 -19.52 18.16 15.10
N VAL A 596 -20.14 17.21 15.82
CA VAL A 596 -21.43 16.61 15.46
C VAL A 596 -22.56 17.00 16.42
N ALA A 597 -22.27 17.15 17.71
CA ALA A 597 -23.29 17.43 18.71
C ALA A 597 -23.96 18.81 18.46
N PRO A 598 -25.29 18.94 18.67
CA PRO A 598 -25.90 20.23 18.93
C PRO A 598 -25.23 20.87 20.15
N VAL A 599 -24.98 22.17 20.12
CA VAL A 599 -24.30 22.91 21.22
C VAL A 599 -24.95 22.64 22.59
N ALA A 600 -26.27 22.41 22.60
CA ALA A 600 -27.05 22.12 23.79
C ALA A 600 -26.97 20.65 24.31
N ALA A 601 -26.31 19.74 23.57
CA ALA A 601 -26.26 18.31 23.86
C ALA A 601 -24.84 17.73 23.88
N ALA A 602 -23.81 18.59 23.90
CA ALA A 602 -22.43 18.15 24.07
C ALA A 602 -22.28 17.52 25.47
N GLN A 603 -21.98 16.22 25.51
CA GLN A 603 -21.66 15.54 26.76
C GLN A 603 -20.40 16.16 27.36
N GLU A 604 -20.45 16.49 28.64
CA GLU A 604 -19.24 16.91 29.34
C GLU A 604 -18.18 15.80 29.27
N PRO A 605 -16.90 16.16 29.08
CA PRO A 605 -15.83 15.18 29.14
C PRO A 605 -15.79 14.55 30.53
N ASP A 606 -15.50 13.26 30.56
CA ASP A 606 -15.17 12.54 31.79
C ASP A 606 -14.14 13.31 32.64
N PRO A 607 -14.17 13.27 33.99
CA PRO A 607 -13.25 14.02 34.84
C PRO A 607 -11.76 13.85 34.49
N GLU A 608 -11.35 12.68 34.02
CA GLU A 608 -9.97 12.42 33.61
C GLU A 608 -9.66 13.05 32.26
N ALA A 609 -10.58 12.94 31.29
CA ALA A 609 -10.48 13.66 30.02
C ALA A 609 -10.42 15.17 30.26
N ARG A 610 -11.22 15.71 31.19
CA ARG A 610 -11.19 17.13 31.58
C ARG A 610 -9.82 17.54 32.13
N ARG A 611 -9.17 16.70 32.94
CA ARG A 611 -7.82 16.94 33.45
C ARG A 611 -6.78 16.92 32.33
N TYR A 612 -6.88 16.01 31.37
CA TYR A 612 -6.04 16.01 30.18
C TYR A 612 -6.19 17.29 29.36
N LEU A 613 -7.43 17.71 29.08
CA LEU A 613 -7.71 18.95 28.35
C LEU A 613 -7.19 20.19 29.07
N ALA A 614 -7.29 20.23 30.40
CA ALA A 614 -6.72 21.31 31.21
C ALA A 614 -5.18 21.37 31.12
N GLU A 615 -4.51 20.22 31.09
CA GLU A 615 -3.05 20.15 30.93
C GLU A 615 -2.62 20.63 29.53
N LEU A 616 -3.38 20.28 28.48
CA LEU A 616 -3.14 20.82 27.13
C LEU A 616 -3.27 22.34 27.11
N ALA A 617 -4.36 22.87 27.68
CA ALA A 617 -4.61 24.30 27.74
C ALA A 617 -3.50 25.05 28.49
N ALA A 618 -3.03 24.52 29.62
CA ALA A 618 -1.96 25.11 30.43
C ALA A 618 -0.63 25.24 29.66
N HIS A 619 -0.36 24.33 28.71
CA HIS A 619 0.88 24.33 27.92
C HIS A 619 0.71 24.97 26.53
N GLY A 620 -0.49 25.46 26.19
CA GLY A 620 -0.81 25.92 24.84
C GLY A 620 -0.65 24.80 23.80
N TRP A 621 -1.02 23.57 24.17
CA TRP A 621 -0.98 22.41 23.29
C TRP A 621 -2.34 22.13 22.67
N LEU A 622 -2.34 21.54 21.48
CA LEU A 622 -3.53 21.07 20.79
C LEU A 622 -3.30 19.64 20.32
N ASP A 623 -4.22 18.74 20.66
CA ASP A 623 -4.19 17.38 20.16
C ASP A 623 -4.54 17.38 18.66
N ILE A 624 -3.78 16.64 17.85
CA ILE A 624 -4.02 16.54 16.40
C ILE A 624 -5.44 16.06 16.09
N GLU A 625 -5.99 15.14 16.90
CA GLU A 625 -7.35 14.59 16.72
C GLU A 625 -8.43 15.63 17.03
N ALA A 626 -8.09 16.69 17.78
CA ALA A 626 -8.99 17.80 18.09
C ALA A 626 -8.99 18.90 17.03
N VAL A 627 -7.96 19.00 16.18
CA VAL A 627 -7.76 20.15 15.27
C VAL A 627 -8.96 20.41 14.36
N ILE A 628 -9.48 19.37 13.70
CA ILE A 628 -10.61 19.51 12.78
C ILE A 628 -11.92 19.66 13.56
N PRO A 629 -12.26 18.77 14.52
CA PRO A 629 -13.52 18.87 15.23
C PRO A 629 -13.69 20.17 16.04
N LEU A 630 -12.62 20.65 16.69
CA LEU A 630 -12.63 21.92 17.41
C LEU A 630 -12.93 23.09 16.46
N PHE A 631 -12.25 23.13 15.31
CA PHE A 631 -12.46 24.20 14.34
C PHE A 631 -13.89 24.18 13.78
N VAL A 632 -14.43 23.00 13.47
CA VAL A 632 -15.83 22.84 13.05
C VAL A 632 -16.79 23.31 14.15
N SER A 633 -16.54 22.92 15.40
CA SER A 633 -17.36 23.34 16.54
C SER A 633 -17.39 24.87 16.64
N ARG A 634 -16.23 25.53 16.59
CA ARG A 634 -16.11 26.99 16.62
C ARG A 634 -16.84 27.66 15.46
N LEU A 635 -16.71 27.15 14.23
CA LEU A 635 -17.46 27.69 13.08
C LEU A 635 -18.98 27.59 13.26
N ARG A 636 -19.47 26.61 14.01
CA ARG A 636 -20.92 26.46 14.31
C ARG A 636 -21.38 27.38 15.43
N THR A 637 -20.52 27.68 16.40
CA THR A 637 -20.86 28.47 17.61
C THR A 637 -20.50 29.95 17.51
N GLU A 638 -19.56 30.31 16.63
CA GLU A 638 -19.03 31.66 16.48
C GLU A 638 -19.32 32.16 15.04
N PRO A 639 -20.49 32.78 14.80
CA PRO A 639 -20.88 33.27 13.48
C PRO A 639 -19.86 34.22 12.85
N ASP A 640 -19.26 35.10 13.65
CA ASP A 640 -18.25 36.07 13.18
C ASP A 640 -16.99 35.38 12.63
N LEU A 641 -16.56 34.27 13.25
CA LEU A 641 -15.45 33.46 12.75
C LEU A 641 -15.81 32.78 11.43
N LEU A 642 -17.01 32.21 11.34
CA LEU A 642 -17.49 31.59 10.10
C LEU A 642 -17.61 32.60 8.96
N GLU A 643 -18.13 33.80 9.23
CA GLU A 643 -18.20 34.90 8.28
C GLU A 643 -16.79 35.30 7.83
N THR A 644 -15.87 35.54 8.78
CA THR A 644 -14.47 35.88 8.48
C THR A 644 -13.80 34.82 7.61
N VAL A 645 -13.98 33.53 7.90
CA VAL A 645 -13.38 32.44 7.11
C VAL A 645 -13.98 32.39 5.71
N ARG A 646 -15.30 32.54 5.57
CA ARG A 646 -15.98 32.59 4.26
C ARG A 646 -15.59 33.84 3.45
N GLU A 647 -15.40 34.98 4.09
CA GLU A 647 -14.87 36.19 3.44
C GLU A 647 -13.46 36.00 2.90
N HIS A 648 -12.67 35.09 3.47
CA HIS A 648 -11.34 34.74 2.99
C HIS A 648 -11.33 33.48 2.13
N LEU A 649 -12.48 32.90 1.81
CA LEU A 649 -12.61 31.66 1.05
C LEU A 649 -13.76 31.78 0.04
N GLU A 650 -13.41 32.18 -1.18
CA GLU A 650 -14.34 32.30 -2.30
C GLU A 650 -14.49 30.99 -3.07
N HIS A 651 -13.40 30.21 -3.16
CA HIS A 651 -13.38 28.91 -3.81
C HIS A 651 -12.77 27.84 -2.90
N LEU A 652 -13.50 26.74 -2.76
CA LEU A 652 -13.07 25.56 -2.02
C LEU A 652 -12.96 24.38 -2.99
N PHE A 653 -11.78 23.78 -3.06
CA PHE A 653 -11.50 22.59 -3.84
C PHE A 653 -11.20 21.44 -2.89
N VAL A 654 -11.88 20.31 -3.07
CA VAL A 654 -11.68 19.14 -2.21
C VAL A 654 -11.35 17.93 -3.07
N ASP A 655 -10.09 17.47 -2.97
CA ASP A 655 -9.67 16.23 -3.59
C ASP A 655 -10.06 15.03 -2.72
N GLU A 656 -10.40 13.92 -3.37
CA GLU A 656 -10.83 12.67 -2.73
C GLU A 656 -12.00 12.83 -1.73
N PHE A 657 -13.01 13.62 -2.12
CA PHE A 657 -14.23 13.87 -1.33
C PHE A 657 -14.90 12.59 -0.76
N GLN A 658 -14.75 11.45 -1.44
CA GLN A 658 -15.32 10.18 -1.00
C GLN A 658 -14.68 9.59 0.27
N ASP A 659 -13.49 10.05 0.67
CA ASP A 659 -12.71 9.49 1.78
C ASP A 659 -12.87 10.31 3.08
N MET A 660 -13.80 11.27 3.11
CA MET A 660 -14.01 12.20 4.22
C MET A 660 -14.69 11.53 5.41
N ASN A 661 -14.18 11.81 6.62
CA ASN A 661 -14.89 11.52 7.85
C ASN A 661 -15.98 12.58 8.13
N GLN A 662 -16.80 12.33 9.15
CA GLN A 662 -17.94 13.20 9.46
C GLN A 662 -17.54 14.66 9.78
N ALA A 663 -16.45 14.87 10.54
CA ALA A 663 -16.00 16.22 10.89
C ALA A 663 -15.47 16.99 9.66
N GLN A 664 -14.73 16.32 8.78
CA GLN A 664 -14.25 16.90 7.52
C GLN A 664 -15.42 17.24 6.59
N TYR A 665 -16.43 16.35 6.52
CA TYR A 665 -17.65 16.60 5.75
C TYR A 665 -18.41 17.81 6.29
N GLN A 666 -18.62 17.91 7.60
CA GLN A 666 -19.25 19.08 8.23
C GLN A 666 -18.48 20.38 7.96
N LEU A 667 -17.14 20.35 8.02
CA LEU A 667 -16.32 21.49 7.65
C LEU A 667 -16.61 21.95 6.22
N VAL A 668 -16.63 21.03 5.26
CA VAL A 668 -16.89 21.37 3.86
C VAL A 668 -18.32 21.85 3.64
N GLN A 669 -19.30 21.30 4.36
CA GLN A 669 -20.68 21.82 4.32
C GLN A 669 -20.76 23.26 4.82
N LEU A 670 -20.13 23.58 5.96
CA LEU A 670 -20.10 24.94 6.50
C LEU A 670 -19.40 25.92 5.56
N LEU A 671 -18.26 25.54 5.00
CA LEU A 671 -17.51 26.41 4.09
C LEU A 671 -18.20 26.54 2.72
N GLY A 672 -18.71 25.44 2.17
CA GLY A 672 -19.35 25.37 0.85
C GLY A 672 -20.71 26.08 0.75
N GLN A 673 -21.32 26.48 1.87
CA GLN A 673 -22.47 27.39 1.88
C GLN A 673 -22.10 28.83 1.45
N GLY A 674 -20.85 29.26 1.69
CA GLY A 674 -20.36 30.58 1.30
C GLY A 674 -19.37 30.57 0.13
N ALA A 675 -18.68 29.45 -0.08
CA ALA A 675 -17.70 29.27 -1.15
C ALA A 675 -18.28 28.52 -2.36
N ARG A 676 -17.73 28.78 -3.54
CA ARG A 676 -17.93 27.91 -4.71
C ARG A 676 -17.14 26.63 -4.50
N LEU A 677 -17.84 25.50 -4.44
CA LEU A 677 -17.28 24.19 -4.13
C LEU A 677 -16.98 23.41 -5.42
N PHE A 678 -15.79 22.83 -5.49
CA PHE A 678 -15.36 21.93 -6.55
C PHE A 678 -14.83 20.61 -5.99
#